data_AF-A0A451AYZ8-F1
#
_entry.id   AF-A0A451AYZ8-F1
#
_cell.length_a   1.000
_cell.length_b   1.000
_cell.length_c   1.000
_cell.angle_alpha   90.00
_cell.angle_beta   90.00
_cell.angle_gamma   90.00
#
_symmetry.space_group_name_H-M   'P 1'
#
loop_
_entity.id
_entity.type
_entity.pdbx_description
1 polymer ?
#
loop_
_entity_poly.entity_id
_entity_poly.type
_entity_poly.pdbx_seq_one_letter_code
_entity_poly.pdbx_strand_id
1 'polypeptide(L)'
;MTFTASRSGYYYVSAGGYGSRTGSYRLTATALSGYGSRKPDLVVTSGTARLLDSTGRMYANVTVKNQGSATAGSSYVGYYLSTNSTITTSDTRLSVDTTGYLSAGRSEYDYQYFNLPKNLVAGKTYYIGAIADYSNRVGESSEGNNARLLGSFTAPQPRKPDLVVTSGTARLLDSTGRMYANVTVKNQGSATAGSSYVGYYLSTNSTITTSDTRLSVDTTGYLSAGRSEYDYQYFNLPKNLVAGKTYYIGAIADYSNRVGESSEGNNARLLGSFTTTKSKVSITTRTHVVNANEQIRVSSLPGFNVSGVSQIQFFDSNTDASSGYFKLGGAKKSGVFTVTGSELANLYFVGGKGDNRRFDDLYMRAKAGSTWGEWSRMSIATEPQHDTALLPNHKPKWGSNNVTYSFMTQLPSVYPNRSYYKDFTQFNAHQESATRAALQKWADVSGLTFTEVSDAGSGGQMRFGAADWGGYAHAYYPQTGDVWLSSKNSGLTNNLNEGNYYFKTLVHEIGHALGLEHPGDYNGNTKGGGQTDAPYLPKALDNRHYSIMSYYNSSEYHVSGVYSSTPMLYDVAAIQKLYGANTTVRAGDTRYGVGGTTGFNWTENKHFVSTIVDSGGAGDIISVGPSWRKSVYIDLRQGRFSAISGVADTTKSGEQKAASGKKNVAIAYGTVIERAEGGSGHDKLMWNEANNTLWGNDGNDTLVGGIGNDRLYGGKGNDVYRYALGDGSDVIDEQNKGGNDILEITSAIHWDGLSDLSFKRINGGMDLSVSLNLDDYLQGSFEINNMASANSQVETLKLYGSNNTQLGLDINLTSVFAKTTNMETRFRQTSTGALAVV
;
A
#
# COMPACT_ATOMS: atom_id res chain seq x y z
N MET A 1 -14.20 104.19 -59.94
CA MET A 1 -13.22 103.85 -58.89
C MET A 1 -13.77 102.67 -58.12
N THR A 2 -13.06 101.56 -58.12
CA THR A 2 -13.40 100.37 -57.32
C THR A 2 -12.66 100.48 -55.99
N PHE A 3 -13.36 100.39 -54.87
CA PHE A 3 -12.75 100.39 -53.53
C PHE A 3 -12.74 98.97 -52.98
N THR A 4 -11.55 98.46 -52.66
CA THR A 4 -11.38 97.17 -51.98
C THR A 4 -10.91 97.46 -50.57
N ALA A 5 -11.74 97.17 -49.57
CA ALA A 5 -11.40 97.33 -48.16
C ALA A 5 -10.83 96.02 -47.61
N SER A 6 -9.79 96.10 -46.76
CA SER A 6 -9.17 94.93 -46.12
C SER A 6 -9.97 94.36 -44.93
N ARG A 7 -11.10 94.99 -44.56
CA ARG A 7 -12.02 94.56 -43.49
C ARG A 7 -13.47 94.92 -43.83
N SER A 8 -14.41 94.10 -43.39
CA SER A 8 -15.85 94.38 -43.46
C SER A 8 -16.23 95.51 -42.49
N GLY A 9 -16.93 96.55 -42.95
CA GLY A 9 -17.36 97.65 -42.08
C GLY A 9 -18.11 98.78 -42.81
N TYR A 10 -18.72 99.69 -42.04
CA TYR A 10 -19.34 100.91 -42.57
C TYR A 10 -18.29 102.01 -42.72
N TYR A 11 -18.18 102.58 -43.92
CA TYR A 11 -17.24 103.66 -44.24
C TYR A 11 -18.01 104.92 -44.63
N TYR A 12 -17.57 106.07 -44.13
CA TYR A 12 -18.02 107.36 -44.63
C TYR A 12 -17.08 107.82 -45.75
N VAL A 13 -17.63 108.16 -46.92
CA VAL A 13 -16.89 108.67 -48.07
C VAL A 13 -17.43 110.06 -48.39
N SER A 14 -16.57 111.09 -48.28
CA SER A 14 -16.91 112.44 -48.74
C SER A 14 -15.99 112.88 -49.87
N ALA A 15 -16.60 113.55 -50.86
CA ALA A 15 -15.90 114.25 -51.93
C ALA A 15 -16.09 115.75 -51.70
N GLY A 16 -15.03 116.46 -51.32
CA GLY A 16 -15.02 117.91 -51.22
C GLY A 16 -14.53 118.53 -52.52
N GLY A 17 -15.31 119.42 -53.12
CA GLY A 17 -14.89 120.19 -54.28
C GLY A 17 -15.56 121.56 -54.36
N TYR A 18 -14.73 122.61 -54.50
CA TYR A 18 -14.94 123.84 -55.26
C TYR A 18 -13.51 124.35 -55.57
N GLY A 19 -12.94 124.17 -56.75
CA GLY A 19 -13.26 124.84 -58.03
C GLY A 19 -12.19 125.93 -58.26
N SER A 20 -11.17 125.74 -59.10
CA SER A 20 -11.24 125.95 -60.55
C SER A 20 -10.31 125.04 -61.37
N ARG A 21 -10.84 124.55 -62.51
CA ARG A 21 -10.17 124.01 -63.74
C ARG A 21 -9.01 123.02 -63.54
N THR A 22 -9.29 121.75 -63.93
CA THR A 22 -8.37 120.59 -64.04
C THR A 22 -7.57 120.27 -62.77
N GLY A 23 -8.10 119.38 -61.91
CA GLY A 23 -7.37 118.86 -60.75
C GLY A 23 -8.01 117.63 -60.11
N SER A 24 -7.18 116.68 -59.67
CA SER A 24 -7.56 115.41 -59.03
C SER A 24 -8.30 115.60 -57.69
N TYR A 25 -9.41 114.89 -57.48
CA TYR A 25 -10.11 114.84 -56.20
C TYR A 25 -9.41 113.88 -55.22
N ARG A 26 -9.15 114.32 -53.99
CA ARG A 26 -8.64 113.48 -52.90
C ARG A 26 -9.83 112.95 -52.11
N LEU A 27 -10.09 111.64 -52.19
CA LEU A 27 -11.10 110.96 -51.39
C LEU A 27 -10.45 110.46 -50.10
N THR A 28 -11.02 110.83 -48.95
CA THR A 28 -10.59 110.31 -47.64
C THR A 28 -11.69 109.38 -47.12
N ALA A 29 -11.36 108.10 -46.91
CA ALA A 29 -12.25 107.15 -46.25
C ALA A 29 -11.81 107.01 -44.79
N THR A 30 -12.68 107.38 -43.85
CA THR A 30 -12.41 107.25 -42.42
C THR A 30 -13.24 106.10 -41.86
N ALA A 31 -12.58 105.14 -41.20
CA ALA A 31 -13.27 104.04 -40.53
C ALA A 31 -14.02 104.55 -39.30
N LEU A 32 -15.31 104.23 -39.19
CA LEU A 32 -16.09 104.47 -37.98
C LEU A 32 -15.74 103.39 -36.95
N SER A 33 -14.85 103.70 -36.02
CA SER A 33 -14.62 102.86 -34.83
C SER A 33 -15.69 103.16 -33.78
N GLY A 34 -16.65 102.25 -33.56
CA GLY A 34 -17.53 102.39 -32.39
C GLY A 34 -18.88 101.65 -32.35
N TYR A 35 -19.27 100.89 -33.37
CA TYR A 35 -20.52 100.10 -33.32
C TYR A 35 -20.27 98.62 -33.68
N GLY A 36 -19.58 97.91 -32.79
CA GLY A 36 -19.76 96.46 -32.66
C GLY A 36 -20.96 96.20 -31.74
N SER A 37 -21.88 95.33 -32.13
CA SER A 37 -23.01 94.92 -31.29
C SER A 37 -22.49 94.50 -29.90
N ARG A 38 -22.87 95.23 -28.84
CA ARG A 38 -22.60 94.75 -27.46
C ARG A 38 -23.32 93.41 -27.31
N LYS A 39 -22.57 92.33 -27.08
CA LYS A 39 -23.10 90.99 -26.82
C LYS A 39 -22.64 90.49 -25.45
N PRO A 40 -23.47 89.68 -24.76
CA PRO A 40 -23.03 88.90 -23.60
C PRO A 40 -22.02 87.80 -23.99
N ASP A 41 -21.31 87.25 -23.00
CA ASP A 41 -20.36 86.13 -23.13
C ASP A 41 -20.40 85.30 -21.83
N LEU A 42 -21.21 84.25 -21.80
CA LEU A 42 -21.45 83.36 -20.68
C LEU A 42 -20.45 82.21 -20.66
N VAL A 43 -19.57 82.23 -19.67
CA VAL A 43 -18.57 81.18 -19.46
C VAL A 43 -18.65 80.63 -18.04
N VAL A 44 -18.53 79.31 -17.91
CA VAL A 44 -18.29 78.68 -16.60
C VAL A 44 -16.85 78.97 -16.19
N THR A 45 -16.63 79.83 -15.20
CA THR A 45 -15.27 80.23 -14.77
C THR A 45 -14.67 79.31 -13.71
N SER A 46 -15.51 78.71 -12.86
CA SER A 46 -15.10 77.81 -11.78
C SER A 46 -16.19 76.81 -11.45
N GLY A 47 -15.81 75.75 -10.75
CA GLY A 47 -16.72 74.69 -10.33
C GLY A 47 -15.99 73.39 -10.05
N THR A 48 -16.65 72.51 -9.30
CA THR A 48 -16.13 71.20 -8.88
C THR A 48 -17.23 70.15 -8.89
N ALA A 49 -16.86 68.89 -9.09
CA ALA A 49 -17.77 67.75 -8.95
C ALA A 49 -17.15 66.67 -8.05
N ARG A 50 -17.95 66.09 -7.15
CA ARG A 50 -17.54 64.94 -6.33
C ARG A 50 -18.65 63.90 -6.16
N LEU A 51 -18.26 62.62 -6.12
CA LEU A 51 -19.15 61.50 -5.83
C LEU A 51 -19.42 61.48 -4.33
N LEU A 52 -20.69 61.38 -3.94
CA LEU A 52 -21.10 61.42 -2.54
C LEU A 52 -21.14 60.03 -1.89
N ASP A 53 -21.51 58.99 -2.65
CA ASP A 53 -21.63 57.63 -2.16
C ASP A 53 -21.51 56.58 -3.28
N SER A 54 -21.43 55.30 -2.89
CA SER A 54 -21.35 54.17 -3.82
C SER A 54 -22.65 53.87 -4.58
N THR A 55 -23.74 54.60 -4.33
CA THR A 55 -25.02 54.45 -5.04
C THR A 55 -25.07 55.26 -6.34
N GLY A 56 -24.03 56.06 -6.61
CA GLY A 56 -23.92 56.86 -7.83
C GLY A 56 -24.47 58.28 -7.69
N ARG A 57 -24.69 58.79 -6.46
CA ARG A 57 -25.16 60.15 -6.22
C ARG A 57 -24.00 61.15 -6.32
N MET A 58 -24.16 62.17 -7.15
CA MET A 58 -23.14 63.18 -7.45
C MET A 58 -23.56 64.57 -6.97
N TYR A 59 -22.58 65.37 -6.54
CA TYR A 59 -22.73 66.82 -6.33
C TYR A 59 -21.81 67.56 -7.30
N ALA A 60 -22.34 68.60 -7.94
CA ALA A 60 -21.56 69.51 -8.78
C ALA A 60 -21.96 70.97 -8.54
N ASN A 61 -20.99 71.88 -8.56
CA ASN A 61 -21.22 73.31 -8.51
C ASN A 61 -20.47 74.05 -9.62
N VAL A 62 -20.97 75.23 -9.96
CA VAL A 62 -20.43 76.09 -11.02
C VAL A 62 -20.53 77.57 -10.64
N THR A 63 -19.68 78.37 -11.28
CA THR A 63 -19.84 79.83 -11.35
C THR A 63 -19.89 80.22 -12.82
N VAL A 64 -21.02 80.75 -13.26
CA VAL A 64 -21.19 81.30 -14.61
C VAL A 64 -20.90 82.79 -14.55
N LYS A 65 -20.07 83.31 -15.46
CA LYS A 65 -19.74 84.72 -15.56
C LYS A 65 -20.13 85.24 -16.95
N ASN A 66 -20.79 86.38 -16.99
CA ASN A 66 -20.92 87.16 -18.22
C ASN A 66 -19.67 88.03 -18.38
N GLN A 67 -18.73 87.60 -19.21
CA GLN A 67 -17.50 88.33 -19.55
C GLN A 67 -17.69 89.32 -20.71
N GLY A 68 -18.88 89.33 -21.31
CA GLY A 68 -19.22 90.18 -22.44
C GLY A 68 -19.58 91.61 -22.02
N SER A 69 -19.98 92.41 -23.01
CA SER A 69 -20.25 93.84 -22.85
C SER A 69 -21.74 94.23 -22.81
N ALA A 70 -22.64 93.25 -22.94
CA ALA A 70 -24.09 93.41 -22.76
C ALA A 70 -24.65 92.46 -21.69
N THR A 71 -25.82 92.79 -21.15
CA THR A 71 -26.57 91.90 -20.24
C THR A 71 -27.06 90.66 -20.97
N ALA A 72 -26.80 89.47 -20.41
CA ALA A 72 -27.35 88.21 -20.89
C ALA A 72 -28.80 88.05 -20.38
N GLY A 73 -29.69 87.55 -21.25
CA GLY A 73 -30.99 87.06 -20.81
C GLY A 73 -30.85 85.77 -19.97
N SER A 74 -31.94 85.30 -19.37
CA SER A 74 -31.95 84.02 -18.66
C SER A 74 -31.56 82.87 -19.59
N SER A 75 -30.66 81.99 -19.14
CA SER A 75 -30.19 80.83 -19.87
C SER A 75 -30.18 79.58 -18.99
N TYR A 76 -29.51 78.52 -19.43
CA TYR A 76 -29.39 77.28 -18.67
C TYR A 76 -27.94 76.81 -18.60
N VAL A 77 -27.54 76.28 -17.44
CA VAL A 77 -26.33 75.47 -17.33
C VAL A 77 -26.72 74.00 -17.48
N GLY A 78 -26.12 73.34 -18.46
CA GLY A 78 -26.21 71.88 -18.59
C GLY A 78 -25.04 71.21 -17.89
N TYR A 79 -25.31 70.18 -17.07
CA TYR A 79 -24.30 69.30 -16.47
C TYR A 79 -24.19 68.02 -17.30
N TYR A 80 -22.96 67.61 -17.62
CA TYR A 80 -22.68 66.54 -18.59
C TYR A 80 -21.70 65.51 -18.03
N LEU A 81 -21.91 64.25 -18.43
CA LEU A 81 -21.00 63.12 -18.24
C LEU A 81 -20.31 62.81 -19.57
N SER A 82 -18.98 62.90 -19.58
CA SER A 82 -18.14 62.57 -20.72
C SER A 82 -17.24 61.36 -20.45
N THR A 83 -16.80 60.73 -21.54
CA THR A 83 -15.79 59.66 -21.51
C THR A 83 -14.36 60.21 -21.65
N ASN A 84 -14.20 61.51 -21.88
CA ASN A 84 -12.92 62.19 -21.96
C ASN A 84 -12.99 63.59 -21.31
N SER A 85 -11.87 64.30 -21.21
CA SER A 85 -11.78 65.59 -20.52
C SER A 85 -12.41 66.77 -21.28
N THR A 86 -12.85 66.58 -22.53
CA THR A 86 -13.45 67.62 -23.37
C THR A 86 -14.95 67.56 -23.25
N ILE A 87 -15.56 68.64 -22.76
CA ILE A 87 -16.99 68.70 -22.46
C ILE A 87 -17.71 69.37 -23.63
N THR A 88 -18.70 68.68 -24.19
CA THR A 88 -19.49 69.10 -25.36
C THR A 88 -20.97 68.79 -25.15
N THR A 89 -21.84 69.41 -25.94
CA THR A 89 -23.28 69.12 -25.92
C THR A 89 -23.64 67.72 -26.43
N SER A 90 -22.68 66.98 -27.01
CA SER A 90 -22.84 65.57 -27.42
C SER A 90 -22.64 64.57 -26.27
N ASP A 91 -22.10 65.02 -25.14
CA ASP A 91 -21.94 64.20 -23.95
C ASP A 91 -23.29 63.89 -23.29
N THR A 92 -23.32 62.93 -22.36
CA THR A 92 -24.57 62.54 -21.70
C THR A 92 -25.00 63.62 -20.70
N ARG A 93 -26.08 64.34 -20.99
CA ARG A 93 -26.63 65.36 -20.09
C ARG A 93 -27.23 64.71 -18.84
N LEU A 94 -26.77 65.13 -17.67
CA LEU A 94 -27.17 64.60 -16.36
C LEU A 94 -28.25 65.45 -15.69
N SER A 95 -28.10 66.77 -15.76
CA SER A 95 -29.05 67.72 -15.18
C SER A 95 -28.96 69.07 -15.90
N VAL A 96 -29.94 69.93 -15.67
CA VAL A 96 -29.99 71.31 -16.14
C VAL A 96 -30.40 72.20 -14.98
N ASP A 97 -29.81 73.38 -14.89
CA ASP A 97 -30.27 74.43 -13.97
C ASP A 97 -30.43 75.78 -14.68
N THR A 98 -31.22 76.68 -14.10
CA THR A 98 -31.58 77.97 -14.70
C THR A 98 -30.65 79.07 -14.21
N THR A 99 -30.02 79.78 -15.15
CA THR A 99 -29.21 80.96 -14.86
C THR A 99 -30.04 82.22 -15.15
N GLY A 100 -30.08 83.14 -14.20
CA GLY A 100 -30.88 84.36 -14.30
C GLY A 100 -30.32 85.37 -15.30
N TYR A 101 -30.90 86.58 -15.32
CA TYR A 101 -30.32 87.70 -16.07
C TYR A 101 -28.95 88.07 -15.49
N LEU A 102 -27.92 88.06 -16.32
CA LEU A 102 -26.55 88.32 -15.87
C LEU A 102 -25.98 89.56 -16.55
N SER A 103 -25.84 90.66 -15.80
CA SER A 103 -25.22 91.90 -16.31
C SER A 103 -23.75 91.69 -16.68
N ALA A 104 -23.24 92.51 -17.60
CA ALA A 104 -21.82 92.50 -18.00
C ALA A 104 -20.89 92.54 -16.77
N GLY A 105 -19.93 91.63 -16.72
CA GLY A 105 -18.94 91.48 -15.65
C GLY A 105 -19.42 90.74 -14.38
N ARG A 106 -20.72 90.43 -14.25
CA ARG A 106 -21.28 89.72 -13.08
C ARG A 106 -21.13 88.21 -13.20
N SER A 107 -21.21 87.54 -12.05
CA SER A 107 -21.17 86.08 -11.94
C SER A 107 -22.30 85.56 -11.06
N GLU A 108 -22.77 84.37 -11.36
CA GLU A 108 -23.80 83.64 -10.62
C GLU A 108 -23.22 82.28 -10.20
N TYR A 109 -23.52 81.86 -8.97
CA TYR A 109 -23.10 80.57 -8.43
C TYR A 109 -24.30 79.63 -8.39
N ASP A 110 -24.10 78.41 -8.86
CA ASP A 110 -25.15 77.40 -8.95
C ASP A 110 -24.63 76.02 -8.55
N TYR A 111 -25.52 75.13 -8.10
CA TYR A 111 -25.19 73.77 -7.69
C TYR A 111 -26.33 72.78 -7.89
N GLN A 112 -25.98 71.54 -8.20
CA GLN A 112 -26.94 70.46 -8.44
C GLN A 112 -26.53 69.12 -7.85
N TYR A 113 -27.55 68.30 -7.59
CA TYR A 113 -27.41 66.89 -7.25
C TYR A 113 -28.05 66.02 -8.32
N PHE A 114 -27.34 65.01 -8.80
CA PHE A 114 -27.85 64.09 -9.81
C PHE A 114 -27.32 62.67 -9.61
N ASN A 115 -28.08 61.70 -10.13
CA ASN A 115 -27.66 60.30 -10.15
C ASN A 115 -26.93 60.00 -11.45
N LEU A 116 -25.80 59.30 -11.34
CA LEU A 116 -25.10 58.79 -12.50
C LEU A 116 -25.92 57.71 -13.22
N PRO A 117 -25.76 57.56 -14.55
CA PRO A 117 -26.35 56.44 -15.29
C PRO A 117 -25.97 55.09 -14.69
N LYS A 118 -26.90 54.13 -14.66
CA LYS A 118 -26.66 52.80 -14.05
C LYS A 118 -25.75 51.88 -14.89
N ASN A 119 -25.46 52.25 -16.13
CA ASN A 119 -24.74 51.45 -17.13
C ASN A 119 -23.28 51.89 -17.36
N LEU A 120 -22.65 52.56 -16.39
CA LEU A 120 -21.23 52.90 -16.49
C LEU A 120 -20.37 51.63 -16.47
N VAL A 121 -19.31 51.62 -17.28
CA VAL A 121 -18.35 50.52 -17.31
C VAL A 121 -17.49 50.61 -16.06
N ALA A 122 -17.60 49.59 -15.21
CA ALA A 122 -16.85 49.47 -13.97
C ALA A 122 -15.33 49.61 -14.19
N GLY A 123 -14.66 50.38 -13.34
CA GLY A 123 -13.21 50.63 -13.44
C GLY A 123 -12.80 51.64 -14.53
N LYS A 124 -13.73 52.15 -15.34
CA LYS A 124 -13.46 53.22 -16.33
C LYS A 124 -13.57 54.60 -15.68
N THR A 125 -12.67 55.51 -16.06
CA THR A 125 -12.71 56.93 -15.65
C THR A 125 -13.68 57.72 -16.52
N TYR A 126 -14.55 58.49 -15.87
CA TYR A 126 -15.50 59.41 -16.50
C TYR A 126 -15.28 60.84 -15.98
N TYR A 127 -15.73 61.82 -16.76
CA TYR A 127 -15.50 63.24 -16.54
C TYR A 127 -16.84 63.97 -16.40
N ILE A 128 -16.94 64.88 -15.44
CA ILE A 128 -18.12 65.71 -15.23
C ILE A 128 -17.81 67.13 -15.66
N GLY A 129 -18.65 67.68 -16.53
CA GLY A 129 -18.53 69.03 -17.05
C GLY A 129 -19.81 69.83 -16.91
N ALA A 130 -19.69 71.14 -17.11
CA ALA A 130 -20.83 72.03 -17.27
C ALA A 130 -20.64 72.94 -18.48
N ILE A 131 -21.75 73.30 -19.12
CA ILE A 131 -21.79 74.22 -20.26
C ILE A 131 -22.79 75.32 -19.95
N ALA A 132 -22.32 76.57 -19.87
CA ALA A 132 -23.21 77.73 -19.76
C ALA A 132 -23.98 77.94 -21.07
N ASP A 133 -25.23 78.38 -20.97
CA ASP A 133 -26.16 78.49 -22.10
C ASP A 133 -26.10 77.29 -23.08
N TYR A 134 -26.16 76.06 -22.55
CA TYR A 134 -25.96 74.85 -23.36
C TYR A 134 -26.93 74.72 -24.56
N SER A 135 -28.07 75.44 -24.51
CA SER A 135 -29.11 75.46 -25.53
C SER A 135 -28.96 76.61 -26.54
N ASN A 136 -27.88 77.39 -26.46
CA ASN A 136 -27.58 78.57 -27.29
C ASN A 136 -28.78 79.55 -27.36
N ARG A 137 -29.39 79.87 -26.22
CA ARG A 137 -30.55 80.77 -26.12
C ARG A 137 -30.15 82.24 -26.18
N VAL A 138 -28.93 82.55 -25.75
CA VAL A 138 -28.37 83.89 -25.69
C VAL A 138 -27.33 83.97 -26.79
N GLY A 139 -27.50 84.87 -27.76
CA GLY A 139 -26.49 85.06 -28.81
C GLY A 139 -25.25 85.77 -28.26
N GLU A 140 -24.12 85.07 -28.22
CA GLU A 140 -22.92 85.50 -27.50
C GLU A 140 -21.86 86.15 -28.41
N SER A 141 -20.86 86.79 -27.80
CA SER A 141 -19.63 87.18 -28.51
C SER A 141 -18.70 86.00 -28.81
N SER A 142 -18.78 84.94 -28.00
CA SER A 142 -18.05 83.69 -28.20
C SER A 142 -18.92 82.53 -27.75
N GLU A 143 -19.31 81.67 -28.69
CA GLU A 143 -20.10 80.46 -28.41
C GLU A 143 -19.21 79.26 -28.04
N GLY A 144 -17.88 79.44 -28.06
CA GLY A 144 -16.90 78.36 -27.98
C GLY A 144 -16.27 78.16 -26.60
N ASN A 145 -16.51 79.05 -25.64
CA ASN A 145 -15.84 79.08 -24.34
C ASN A 145 -16.79 78.75 -23.17
N ASN A 146 -17.99 78.26 -23.45
CA ASN A 146 -19.02 78.06 -22.44
C ASN A 146 -18.80 76.82 -21.55
N ALA A 147 -17.98 75.88 -22.02
CA ALA A 147 -17.79 74.57 -21.39
C ALA A 147 -16.61 74.54 -20.41
N ARG A 148 -16.78 73.87 -19.27
CA ARG A 148 -15.71 73.62 -18.30
C ARG A 148 -15.79 72.21 -17.70
N LEU A 149 -14.63 71.55 -17.59
CA LEU A 149 -14.47 70.33 -16.80
C LEU A 149 -14.50 70.66 -15.29
N LEU A 150 -15.33 69.94 -14.53
CA LEU A 150 -15.52 70.13 -13.09
C LEU A 150 -14.78 69.08 -12.25
N GLY A 151 -14.52 67.88 -12.82
CA GLY A 151 -13.79 66.81 -12.15
C GLY A 151 -13.89 65.48 -12.89
N SER A 152 -13.21 64.46 -12.39
CA SER A 152 -13.31 63.08 -12.89
C SER A 152 -13.52 62.10 -11.75
N PHE A 153 -14.05 60.91 -12.07
CA PHE A 153 -14.20 59.80 -11.13
C PHE A 153 -14.06 58.46 -11.85
N THR A 154 -13.65 57.42 -11.13
CA THR A 154 -13.65 56.05 -11.63
C THR A 154 -14.96 55.37 -11.23
N ALA A 155 -15.68 54.80 -12.20
CA ALA A 155 -16.93 54.10 -11.91
C ALA A 155 -16.67 52.92 -10.95
N PRO A 156 -17.40 52.82 -9.82
CA PRO A 156 -17.17 51.77 -8.83
C PRO A 156 -17.44 50.36 -9.42
N GLN A 157 -16.66 49.36 -9.01
CA GLN A 157 -16.86 47.97 -9.41
C GLN A 157 -18.17 47.41 -8.81
N PRO A 158 -18.98 46.65 -9.57
CA PRO A 158 -20.10 45.92 -8.99
C PRO A 158 -19.56 44.89 -8.01
N ARG A 159 -20.04 44.92 -6.76
CA ARG A 159 -19.70 43.87 -5.78
C ARG A 159 -20.27 42.55 -6.28
N LYS A 160 -19.42 41.54 -6.46
CA LYS A 160 -19.82 40.17 -6.80
C LYS A 160 -19.30 39.16 -5.75
N PRO A 161 -20.03 38.05 -5.52
CA PRO A 161 -19.52 36.91 -4.77
C PRO A 161 -18.42 36.15 -5.55
N ASP A 162 -17.67 35.31 -4.85
CA ASP A 162 -16.61 34.41 -5.38
C ASP A 162 -16.56 33.12 -4.54
N LEU A 163 -17.22 32.06 -4.98
CA LEU A 163 -17.42 30.81 -4.30
C LEU A 163 -16.34 29.82 -4.71
N VAL A 164 -15.53 29.41 -3.73
CA VAL A 164 -14.46 28.44 -3.94
C VAL A 164 -14.47 27.37 -2.86
N VAL A 165 -14.22 26.12 -3.26
CA VAL A 165 -13.93 25.04 -2.32
C VAL A 165 -12.50 25.24 -1.80
N THR A 166 -12.37 25.70 -0.55
CA THR A 166 -11.04 26.00 0.05
C THR A 166 -10.37 24.79 0.69
N SER A 167 -11.15 23.84 1.18
CA SER A 167 -10.65 22.61 1.81
C SER A 167 -11.66 21.48 1.67
N GLY A 168 -11.22 20.26 1.94
CA GLY A 168 -12.07 19.07 1.90
C GLY A 168 -11.25 17.79 1.71
N THR A 169 -11.84 16.67 2.11
CA THR A 169 -11.25 15.33 1.95
C THR A 169 -12.32 14.32 1.50
N ALA A 170 -11.89 13.27 0.81
CA ALA A 170 -12.73 12.13 0.46
C ALA A 170 -12.07 10.82 0.91
N ARG A 171 -12.86 9.86 1.41
CA ARG A 171 -12.41 8.51 1.78
C ARG A 171 -13.46 7.45 1.53
N LEU A 172 -13.00 6.25 1.19
CA LEU A 172 -13.85 5.07 1.09
C LEU A 172 -14.23 4.59 2.50
N LEU A 173 -15.49 4.22 2.70
CA LEU A 173 -15.99 3.76 4.00
C LEU A 173 -15.99 2.23 4.12
N ASP A 174 -16.24 1.52 3.02
CA ASP A 174 -16.33 0.07 3.01
C ASP A 174 -16.09 -0.52 1.60
N SER A 175 -15.99 -1.85 1.55
CA SER A 175 -15.76 -2.62 0.32
C SER A 175 -16.97 -2.66 -0.63
N THR A 176 -18.13 -2.10 -0.25
CA THR A 176 -19.32 -2.04 -1.11
C THR A 176 -19.30 -0.84 -2.07
N GLY A 177 -18.28 0.02 -1.94
CA GLY A 177 -18.11 1.20 -2.79
C GLY A 177 -18.75 2.47 -2.21
N ARG A 178 -19.11 2.49 -0.92
CA ARG A 178 -19.68 3.67 -0.25
C ARG A 178 -18.57 4.66 0.15
N MET A 179 -18.76 5.92 -0.21
CA MET A 179 -17.80 7.01 0.01
C MET A 179 -18.35 8.07 0.96
N TYR A 180 -17.43 8.72 1.69
CA TYR A 180 -17.66 9.97 2.42
C TYR A 180 -16.77 11.07 1.82
N ALA A 181 -17.35 12.25 1.58
CA ALA A 181 -16.61 13.43 1.21
C ALA A 181 -17.10 14.65 2.00
N ASN A 182 -16.18 15.52 2.39
CA ASN A 182 -16.48 16.82 2.99
C ASN A 182 -15.79 17.95 2.23
N VAL A 183 -16.35 19.15 2.34
CA VAL A 183 -15.84 20.37 1.73
C VAL A 183 -16.05 21.57 2.65
N THR A 184 -15.26 22.62 2.42
CA THR A 184 -15.55 23.96 2.94
C THR A 184 -15.62 24.93 1.76
N VAL A 185 -16.81 25.45 1.49
CA VAL A 185 -17.05 26.49 0.49
C VAL A 185 -16.85 27.85 1.15
N LYS A 186 -16.11 28.74 0.51
CA LYS A 186 -15.89 30.11 0.99
C LYS A 186 -16.33 31.10 -0.07
N ASN A 187 -17.05 32.13 0.35
CA ASN A 187 -17.25 33.31 -0.48
C ASN A 187 -16.08 34.29 -0.24
N GLN A 188 -15.11 34.31 -1.15
CA GLN A 188 -13.97 35.21 -1.14
C GLN A 188 -14.27 36.58 -1.79
N GLY A 189 -15.45 36.71 -2.39
CA GLY A 189 -15.91 37.92 -3.07
C GLY A 189 -16.41 39.01 -2.11
N SER A 190 -16.85 40.12 -2.69
CA SER A 190 -17.25 41.33 -1.95
C SER A 190 -18.76 41.54 -1.83
N ALA A 191 -19.57 40.65 -2.41
CA ALA A 191 -21.02 40.59 -2.24
C ALA A 191 -21.47 39.26 -1.64
N THR A 192 -22.67 39.23 -1.07
CA THR A 192 -23.32 38.00 -0.61
C THR A 192 -23.70 37.13 -1.81
N ALA A 193 -23.34 35.85 -1.76
CA ALA A 193 -23.80 34.85 -2.70
C ALA A 193 -25.23 34.40 -2.34
N GLY A 194 -26.08 34.24 -3.35
CA GLY A 194 -27.32 33.49 -3.20
C GLY A 194 -27.06 32.00 -2.95
N SER A 195 -28.08 31.23 -2.60
CA SER A 195 -27.95 29.78 -2.46
C SER A 195 -27.50 29.13 -3.77
N SER A 196 -26.54 28.22 -3.69
CA SER A 196 -25.97 27.49 -4.83
C SER A 196 -25.87 25.99 -4.52
N TYR A 197 -25.11 25.26 -5.35
CA TYR A 197 -24.89 23.83 -5.15
C TYR A 197 -23.41 23.47 -5.25
N VAL A 198 -22.98 22.55 -4.41
CA VAL A 198 -21.71 21.85 -4.59
C VAL A 198 -21.97 20.55 -5.32
N GLY A 199 -21.28 20.35 -6.45
CA GLY A 199 -21.27 19.07 -7.15
C GLY A 199 -20.05 18.25 -6.75
N TYR A 200 -20.26 16.97 -6.43
CA TYR A 200 -19.19 15.99 -6.19
C TYR A 200 -18.97 15.13 -7.43
N TYR A 201 -17.72 14.95 -7.83
CA TYR A 201 -17.35 14.35 -9.12
C TYR A 201 -16.30 13.26 -8.99
N LEU A 202 -16.38 12.27 -9.88
CA LEU A 202 -15.40 11.23 -10.12
C LEU A 202 -14.69 11.49 -11.45
N SER A 203 -13.37 11.69 -11.39
CA SER A 203 -12.51 11.90 -12.55
C SER A 203 -11.51 10.76 -12.74
N THR A 204 -11.04 10.61 -13.97
CA THR A 204 -9.92 9.72 -14.31
C THR A 204 -8.55 10.40 -14.23
N ASN A 205 -8.50 11.70 -13.92
CA ASN A 205 -7.26 12.45 -13.71
C ASN A 205 -7.45 13.45 -12.55
N SER A 206 -6.38 14.14 -12.15
CA SER A 206 -6.38 15.06 -11.00
C SER A 206 -7.08 16.40 -11.27
N THR A 207 -7.48 16.70 -12.50
CA THR A 207 -8.14 17.94 -12.89
C THR A 207 -9.66 17.75 -12.86
N ILE A 208 -10.32 18.43 -11.93
CA ILE A 208 -11.77 18.28 -11.71
C ILE A 208 -12.54 19.29 -12.55
N THR A 209 -13.45 18.80 -13.39
CA THR A 209 -14.29 19.60 -14.28
C THR A 209 -15.74 19.11 -14.27
N THR A 210 -16.64 19.93 -14.79
CA THR A 210 -18.05 19.56 -14.94
C THR A 210 -18.31 18.47 -16.00
N SER A 211 -17.29 18.07 -16.77
CA SER A 211 -17.37 16.94 -17.70
C SER A 211 -17.09 15.58 -17.03
N ASP A 212 -16.59 15.58 -15.79
CA ASP A 212 -16.40 14.37 -15.00
C ASP A 212 -17.73 13.73 -14.57
N THR A 213 -17.67 12.48 -14.09
CA THR A 213 -18.87 11.76 -13.67
C THR A 213 -19.38 12.33 -12.35
N ARG A 214 -20.52 13.01 -12.36
CA ARG A 214 -21.15 13.55 -11.14
C ARG A 214 -21.69 12.43 -10.25
N LEU A 215 -21.26 12.40 -9.00
CA LEU A 215 -21.63 11.40 -7.99
C LEU A 215 -22.79 11.85 -7.11
N SER A 216 -22.76 13.11 -6.67
CA SER A 216 -23.77 13.69 -5.79
C SER A 216 -23.79 15.21 -5.90
N VAL A 217 -24.83 15.81 -5.34
CA VAL A 217 -25.01 17.25 -5.22
C VAL A 217 -25.47 17.56 -3.81
N ASP A 218 -24.98 18.67 -3.24
CA ASP A 218 -25.48 19.23 -1.99
C ASP A 218 -25.77 20.73 -2.13
N THR A 219 -26.62 21.26 -1.25
CA THR A 219 -27.07 22.66 -1.29
C THR A 219 -26.23 23.52 -0.37
N THR A 220 -25.67 24.61 -0.90
CA THR A 220 -24.96 25.63 -0.12
C THR A 220 -25.88 26.83 0.06
N GLY A 221 -26.00 27.29 1.31
CA GLY A 221 -26.90 28.38 1.68
C GLY A 221 -26.44 29.76 1.18
N TYR A 222 -27.10 30.80 1.66
CA TYR A 222 -26.63 32.17 1.41
C TYR A 222 -25.30 32.39 2.13
N LEU A 223 -24.27 32.81 1.38
CA LEU A 223 -22.93 32.98 1.93
C LEU A 223 -22.50 34.44 1.83
N SER A 224 -22.46 35.14 2.96
CA SER A 224 -21.96 36.53 3.01
C SER A 224 -20.48 36.60 2.63
N ALA A 225 -20.04 37.77 2.14
CA ALA A 225 -18.64 38.03 1.83
C ALA A 225 -17.71 37.65 3.00
N GLY A 226 -16.67 36.87 2.70
CA GLY A 226 -15.68 36.39 3.66
C GLY A 226 -16.09 35.18 4.52
N ARG A 227 -17.35 34.72 4.44
CA ARG A 227 -17.85 33.57 5.20
C ARG A 227 -17.57 32.24 4.50
N SER A 228 -17.56 31.18 5.30
CA SER A 228 -17.41 29.79 4.86
C SER A 228 -18.55 28.93 5.40
N GLU A 229 -18.89 27.90 4.63
CA GLU A 229 -19.86 26.86 4.99
C GLU A 229 -19.19 25.49 4.84
N TYR A 230 -19.50 24.57 5.75
CA TYR A 230 -18.97 23.22 5.78
C TYR A 230 -20.07 22.23 5.41
N ASP A 231 -19.83 21.45 4.37
CA ASP A 231 -20.78 20.46 3.84
C ASP A 231 -20.14 19.08 3.76
N TYR A 232 -20.97 18.03 3.83
CA TYR A 232 -20.53 16.65 3.68
C TYR A 232 -21.60 15.78 3.02
N GLN A 233 -21.15 14.76 2.30
CA GLN A 233 -22.04 13.83 1.61
C GLN A 233 -21.56 12.38 1.63
N TYR A 234 -22.54 11.48 1.50
CA TYR A 234 -22.34 10.05 1.28
C TYR A 234 -22.87 9.65 -0.10
N PHE A 235 -22.07 8.93 -0.87
CA PHE A 235 -22.48 8.44 -2.19
C PHE A 235 -21.86 7.09 -2.51
N ASN A 236 -22.48 6.36 -3.43
CA ASN A 236 -21.96 5.09 -3.92
C ASN A 236 -21.18 5.34 -5.22
N LEU A 237 -20.04 4.68 -5.34
CA LEU A 237 -19.29 4.66 -6.58
C LEU A 237 -20.04 3.88 -7.68
N PRO A 238 -19.82 4.23 -8.96
CA PRO A 238 -20.34 3.43 -10.08
C PRO A 238 -19.88 1.96 -9.98
N LYS A 239 -20.74 1.01 -10.35
CA LYS A 239 -20.41 -0.43 -10.27
C LYS A 239 -19.45 -0.91 -11.37
N ASN A 240 -19.23 -0.11 -12.40
CA ASN A 240 -18.47 -0.44 -13.62
C ASN A 240 -17.08 0.22 -13.64
N LEU A 241 -16.52 0.57 -12.48
CA LEU A 241 -15.16 1.07 -12.43
C LEU A 241 -14.18 -0.04 -12.86
N VAL A 242 -13.15 0.35 -13.60
CA VAL A 242 -12.11 -0.56 -14.06
C VAL A 242 -11.27 -0.95 -12.84
N ALA A 243 -11.19 -2.25 -12.55
CA ALA A 243 -10.40 -2.77 -11.44
C ALA A 243 -8.92 -2.39 -11.60
N GLY A 244 -8.25 -1.97 -10.51
CA GLY A 244 -6.85 -1.55 -10.52
C GLY A 244 -6.58 -0.16 -11.09
N LYS A 245 -7.61 0.60 -11.50
CA LYS A 245 -7.46 1.97 -11.99
C LYS A 245 -7.60 2.98 -10.84
N THR A 246 -6.75 4.00 -10.85
CA THR A 246 -6.86 5.14 -9.92
C THR A 246 -7.90 6.12 -10.42
N TYR A 247 -8.80 6.52 -9.53
CA TYR A 247 -9.81 7.54 -9.76
C TYR A 247 -9.67 8.67 -8.73
N TYR A 248 -10.08 9.87 -9.14
CA TYR A 248 -9.94 11.09 -8.36
C TYR A 248 -11.33 11.61 -7.98
N ILE A 249 -11.48 12.06 -6.74
CA ILE A 249 -12.72 12.63 -6.23
C ILE A 249 -12.52 14.12 -6.06
N GLY A 250 -13.41 14.90 -6.68
CA GLY A 250 -13.40 16.34 -6.63
C GLY A 250 -14.73 16.95 -6.22
N ALA A 251 -14.70 18.23 -5.90
CA ALA A 251 -15.90 19.04 -5.73
C ALA A 251 -15.78 20.37 -6.48
N ILE A 252 -16.92 20.89 -6.94
CA ILE A 252 -17.02 22.18 -7.62
C ILE A 252 -18.12 22.99 -6.93
N ALA A 253 -17.75 24.15 -6.37
CA ALA A 253 -18.71 25.12 -5.83
C ALA A 253 -19.48 25.77 -6.98
N ASP A 254 -20.77 26.05 -6.76
CA ASP A 254 -21.71 26.53 -7.78
C ASP A 254 -21.55 25.82 -9.14
N TYR A 255 -21.49 24.48 -9.14
CA TYR A 255 -21.18 23.70 -10.35
C TYR A 255 -22.14 23.97 -11.53
N SER A 256 -23.34 24.46 -11.22
CA SER A 256 -24.41 24.80 -12.17
C SER A 256 -24.39 26.25 -12.65
N ASN A 257 -23.42 27.05 -12.19
CA ASN A 257 -23.25 28.47 -12.52
C ASN A 257 -24.54 29.28 -12.30
N ARG A 258 -25.10 29.20 -11.09
CA ARG A 258 -26.34 29.91 -10.70
C ARG A 258 -26.06 31.29 -10.13
N VAL A 259 -24.89 31.47 -9.53
CA VAL A 259 -24.46 32.71 -8.91
C VAL A 259 -23.41 33.31 -9.83
N GLY A 260 -23.67 34.47 -10.42
CA GLY A 260 -22.68 35.13 -11.28
C GLY A 260 -21.52 35.69 -10.45
N GLU A 261 -20.31 35.18 -10.66
CA GLU A 261 -19.17 35.39 -9.76
C GLU A 261 -18.19 36.43 -10.29
N SER A 262 -17.22 36.84 -9.45
CA SER A 262 -16.04 37.57 -9.91
C SER A 262 -15.00 36.68 -10.60
N SER A 263 -14.97 35.39 -10.27
CA SER A 263 -14.13 34.39 -10.90
C SER A 263 -14.89 33.08 -10.99
N GLU A 264 -15.05 32.55 -12.19
CA GLU A 264 -15.76 31.29 -12.48
C GLU A 264 -14.79 30.09 -12.59
N GLY A 265 -13.48 30.36 -12.56
CA GLY A 265 -12.44 29.38 -12.88
C GLY A 265 -11.78 28.72 -11.67
N ASN A 266 -12.09 29.16 -10.45
CA ASN A 266 -11.44 28.74 -9.20
C ASN A 266 -12.34 27.89 -8.30
N ASN A 267 -13.49 27.43 -8.80
CA ASN A 267 -14.50 26.77 -7.97
C ASN A 267 -14.18 25.31 -7.64
N ALA A 268 -13.29 24.67 -8.42
CA ALA A 268 -13.02 23.24 -8.37
C ALA A 268 -11.86 22.89 -7.43
N ARG A 269 -11.98 21.77 -6.70
CA ARG A 269 -10.90 21.23 -5.85
C ARG A 269 -10.87 19.70 -5.87
N LEU A 270 -9.67 19.14 -5.95
CA LEU A 270 -9.40 17.72 -5.70
C LEU A 270 -9.49 17.42 -4.19
N LEU A 271 -10.26 16.40 -3.80
CA LEU A 271 -10.49 15.99 -2.41
C LEU A 271 -9.71 14.73 -2.01
N GLY A 272 -9.35 13.89 -2.98
CA GLY A 272 -8.62 12.66 -2.76
C GLY A 272 -8.62 11.77 -3.99
N SER A 273 -8.00 10.61 -3.87
CA SER A 273 -7.98 9.58 -4.92
C SER A 273 -8.04 8.19 -4.30
N PHE A 274 -8.53 7.22 -5.04
CA PHE A 274 -8.55 5.81 -4.63
C PHE A 274 -8.30 4.91 -5.83
N THR A 275 -7.79 3.71 -5.58
CA THR A 275 -7.59 2.67 -6.60
C THR A 275 -8.58 1.54 -6.32
N THR A 276 -9.33 1.11 -7.32
CA THR A 276 -10.28 0.00 -7.20
C THR A 276 -9.56 -1.32 -6.94
N THR A 277 -10.10 -2.16 -6.05
CA THR A 277 -9.53 -3.48 -5.74
C THR A 277 -9.53 -4.38 -6.98
N LYS A 278 -8.36 -4.95 -7.29
CA LYS A 278 -8.16 -5.85 -8.43
C LYS A 278 -8.80 -7.21 -8.17
N SER A 279 -9.27 -7.88 -9.21
CA SER A 279 -9.76 -9.28 -9.10
C SER A 279 -8.61 -10.18 -8.66
N LYS A 280 -8.77 -10.85 -7.52
CA LYS A 280 -7.73 -11.67 -6.91
C LYS A 280 -8.22 -13.11 -6.81
N VAL A 281 -7.35 -14.07 -7.15
CA VAL A 281 -7.56 -15.45 -6.70
C VAL A 281 -7.26 -15.45 -5.21
N SER A 282 -8.28 -15.62 -4.37
CA SER A 282 -8.03 -15.85 -2.96
C SER A 282 -7.42 -17.23 -2.80
N ILE A 283 -6.32 -17.31 -2.04
CA ILE A 283 -5.69 -18.54 -1.58
C ILE A 283 -5.49 -18.36 -0.07
N THR A 284 -6.32 -19.00 0.75
CA THR A 284 -6.24 -18.87 2.22
C THR A 284 -5.23 -19.80 2.86
N THR A 285 -4.85 -20.89 2.19
CA THR A 285 -3.78 -21.81 2.62
C THR A 285 -2.80 -21.96 1.49
N ARG A 286 -1.57 -21.49 1.70
CA ARG A 286 -0.58 -21.36 0.64
C ARG A 286 0.49 -22.43 0.67
N THR A 287 0.47 -23.32 1.65
CA THR A 287 1.31 -24.52 1.70
C THR A 287 0.44 -25.76 1.76
N HIS A 288 0.69 -26.73 0.88
CA HIS A 288 0.00 -28.02 0.87
C HIS A 288 1.00 -29.17 0.70
N VAL A 289 0.67 -30.34 1.24
CA VAL A 289 1.52 -31.54 1.13
C VAL A 289 0.74 -32.62 0.40
N VAL A 290 1.37 -33.21 -0.60
CA VAL A 290 0.77 -34.26 -1.44
C VAL A 290 1.69 -35.45 -1.49
N ASN A 291 1.11 -36.65 -1.61
CA ASN A 291 1.92 -37.83 -1.81
C ASN A 291 2.52 -37.87 -3.22
N ALA A 292 3.65 -38.57 -3.36
CA ALA A 292 4.25 -38.81 -4.67
C ALA A 292 3.25 -39.46 -5.65
N ASN A 293 3.09 -38.86 -6.84
CA ASN A 293 2.11 -39.23 -7.87
C ASN A 293 0.63 -39.08 -7.50
N GLU A 294 0.30 -38.53 -6.33
CA GLU A 294 -1.08 -38.21 -5.95
C GLU A 294 -1.65 -37.13 -6.87
N GLN A 295 -2.92 -37.28 -7.28
CA GLN A 295 -3.60 -36.27 -8.09
C GLN A 295 -4.62 -35.53 -7.25
N ILE A 296 -4.43 -34.21 -7.13
CA ILE A 296 -5.34 -33.33 -6.41
C ILE A 296 -6.01 -32.39 -7.40
N ARG A 297 -7.34 -32.23 -7.29
CA ARG A 297 -8.06 -31.23 -8.10
C ARG A 297 -7.64 -29.84 -7.64
N VAL A 298 -7.24 -28.99 -8.57
CA VAL A 298 -6.82 -27.61 -8.24
C VAL A 298 -7.97 -26.84 -7.58
N SER A 299 -9.21 -27.09 -8.03
CA SER A 299 -10.42 -26.50 -7.44
C SER A 299 -10.75 -26.98 -6.02
N SER A 300 -10.13 -28.07 -5.54
CA SER A 300 -10.27 -28.52 -4.15
C SER A 300 -9.13 -28.06 -3.25
N LEU A 301 -8.15 -27.31 -3.80
CA LEU A 301 -7.08 -26.77 -2.97
C LEU A 301 -7.68 -25.80 -1.95
N PRO A 302 -7.33 -25.93 -0.67
CA PRO A 302 -7.95 -25.12 0.36
C PRO A 302 -7.70 -23.63 0.11
N GLY A 303 -8.76 -22.85 0.29
CA GLY A 303 -8.75 -21.42 0.04
C GLY A 303 -8.92 -20.99 -1.41
N PHE A 304 -8.89 -21.90 -2.38
CA PHE A 304 -9.10 -21.58 -3.78
C PHE A 304 -10.56 -21.15 -4.02
N ASN A 305 -10.79 -19.86 -4.19
CA ASN A 305 -12.10 -19.31 -4.52
C ASN A 305 -12.01 -18.46 -5.79
N VAL A 306 -12.80 -18.83 -6.79
CA VAL A 306 -12.93 -18.13 -8.06
C VAL A 306 -14.41 -17.95 -8.38
N SER A 307 -14.91 -16.73 -8.25
CA SER A 307 -16.28 -16.36 -8.61
C SER A 307 -16.26 -15.16 -9.54
N GLY A 308 -17.12 -15.17 -10.57
CA GLY A 308 -17.21 -14.05 -11.53
C GLY A 308 -16.01 -13.92 -12.49
N VAL A 309 -15.20 -14.97 -12.67
CA VAL A 309 -14.00 -14.95 -13.53
C VAL A 309 -14.26 -15.66 -14.86
N SER A 310 -13.75 -15.11 -15.97
CA SER A 310 -13.93 -15.71 -17.30
C SER A 310 -12.83 -16.72 -17.65
N GLN A 311 -11.61 -16.49 -17.17
CA GLN A 311 -10.42 -17.31 -17.43
C GLN A 311 -9.49 -17.28 -16.21
N ILE A 312 -8.69 -18.33 -16.05
CA ILE A 312 -7.67 -18.44 -15.01
C ILE A 312 -6.37 -18.90 -15.66
N GLN A 313 -5.28 -18.23 -15.34
CA GLN A 313 -3.94 -18.65 -15.73
C GLN A 313 -3.25 -19.39 -14.59
N PHE A 314 -2.50 -20.41 -14.97
CA PHE A 314 -1.71 -21.24 -14.09
C PHE A 314 -0.29 -21.33 -14.63
N PHE A 315 0.66 -21.40 -13.72
CA PHE A 315 2.06 -21.64 -14.02
C PHE A 315 2.71 -22.39 -12.86
N ASP A 316 3.45 -23.43 -13.19
CA ASP A 316 4.34 -24.11 -12.26
C ASP A 316 5.76 -23.64 -12.56
N SER A 317 6.40 -22.97 -11.61
CA SER A 317 7.75 -22.45 -11.83
C SER A 317 8.82 -23.52 -11.80
N ASN A 318 8.53 -24.70 -11.25
CA ASN A 318 9.52 -25.74 -11.09
C ASN A 318 9.44 -26.74 -12.25
N THR A 319 10.35 -26.63 -13.21
CA THR A 319 10.33 -27.44 -14.42
C THR A 319 11.17 -28.71 -14.36
N ASP A 320 11.68 -29.10 -13.18
CA ASP A 320 12.47 -30.33 -13.02
C ASP A 320 11.65 -31.58 -13.43
N ALA A 321 12.32 -32.64 -13.85
CA ALA A 321 11.64 -33.88 -14.26
C ALA A 321 11.01 -34.62 -13.07
N SER A 322 11.43 -34.33 -11.84
CA SER A 322 10.92 -34.95 -10.61
C SER A 322 9.93 -34.09 -9.81
N SER A 323 9.71 -32.82 -10.20
CA SER A 323 8.70 -31.95 -9.60
C SER A 323 7.28 -32.39 -9.94
N GLY A 324 6.32 -31.93 -9.14
CA GLY A 324 4.92 -32.03 -9.50
C GLY A 324 4.61 -31.28 -10.79
N TYR A 325 3.40 -31.47 -11.31
CA TYR A 325 2.98 -30.80 -12.53
C TYR A 325 1.47 -30.70 -12.66
N PHE A 326 1.01 -29.70 -13.42
CA PHE A 326 -0.39 -29.61 -13.80
C PHE A 326 -0.76 -30.59 -14.91
N LYS A 327 -1.96 -31.18 -14.80
CA LYS A 327 -2.55 -32.09 -15.78
C LYS A 327 -3.99 -31.67 -16.08
N LEU A 328 -4.32 -31.51 -17.36
CA LEU A 328 -5.67 -31.17 -17.83
C LEU A 328 -6.06 -32.11 -18.97
N GLY A 329 -7.21 -32.78 -18.84
CA GLY A 329 -7.71 -33.70 -19.86
C GLY A 329 -6.73 -34.85 -20.19
N GLY A 330 -5.93 -35.28 -19.22
CA GLY A 330 -4.91 -36.33 -19.42
C GLY A 330 -3.52 -35.83 -19.82
N ALA A 331 -3.38 -34.60 -20.30
CA ALA A 331 -2.10 -34.05 -20.77
C ALA A 331 -1.38 -33.23 -19.68
N LYS A 332 -0.07 -33.46 -19.51
CA LYS A 332 0.83 -32.61 -18.71
C LYS A 332 0.89 -31.19 -19.32
N LYS A 333 0.85 -30.17 -18.47
CA LYS A 333 0.99 -28.76 -18.84
C LYS A 333 2.35 -28.23 -18.40
N SER A 334 2.85 -27.25 -19.14
CA SER A 334 4.15 -26.60 -18.92
C SER A 334 4.06 -25.14 -19.33
N GLY A 335 4.84 -24.27 -18.68
CA GLY A 335 4.76 -22.83 -18.90
C GLY A 335 3.43 -22.24 -18.44
N VAL A 336 3.19 -20.96 -18.77
CA VAL A 336 1.92 -20.30 -18.47
C VAL A 336 0.84 -20.87 -19.38
N PHE A 337 -0.24 -21.39 -18.80
CA PHE A 337 -1.41 -21.87 -19.55
C PHE A 337 -2.71 -21.31 -18.98
N THR A 338 -3.74 -21.22 -19.83
CA THR A 338 -5.04 -20.65 -19.47
C THR A 338 -6.11 -21.73 -19.47
N VAL A 339 -7.03 -21.67 -18.51
CA VAL A 339 -8.23 -22.52 -18.45
C VAL A 339 -9.48 -21.65 -18.28
N THR A 340 -10.59 -22.14 -18.81
CA THR A 340 -11.94 -21.60 -18.58
C THR A 340 -12.53 -22.11 -17.27
N GLY A 341 -13.59 -21.47 -16.78
CA GLY A 341 -14.33 -21.95 -15.60
C GLY A 341 -14.83 -23.39 -15.74
N SER A 342 -15.22 -23.82 -16.95
CA SER A 342 -15.64 -25.20 -17.23
C SER A 342 -14.47 -26.21 -17.23
N GLU A 343 -13.27 -25.79 -17.64
CA GLU A 343 -12.09 -26.67 -17.67
C GLU A 343 -11.47 -26.87 -16.28
N LEU A 344 -11.66 -25.90 -15.38
CA LEU A 344 -11.12 -25.92 -14.02
C LEU A 344 -11.56 -27.15 -13.21
N ALA A 345 -12.76 -27.66 -13.47
CA ALA A 345 -13.26 -28.88 -12.83
C ALA A 345 -12.38 -30.11 -13.14
N ASN A 346 -11.64 -30.08 -14.25
CA ASN A 346 -10.79 -31.17 -14.75
C ASN A 346 -9.30 -30.86 -14.69
N LEU A 347 -8.90 -29.78 -14.00
CA LEU A 347 -7.51 -29.43 -13.77
C LEU A 347 -7.01 -30.09 -12.48
N TYR A 348 -5.92 -30.84 -12.58
CA TYR A 348 -5.27 -31.51 -11.47
C TYR A 348 -3.83 -31.05 -11.32
N PHE A 349 -3.34 -31.01 -10.09
CA PHE A 349 -1.92 -31.04 -9.79
C PHE A 349 -1.53 -32.48 -9.45
N VAL A 350 -0.46 -32.99 -10.05
CA VAL A 350 0.08 -34.33 -9.81
C VAL A 350 1.37 -34.18 -9.02
N GLY A 351 1.45 -34.78 -7.84
CA GLY A 351 2.67 -34.79 -7.03
C GLY A 351 3.84 -35.43 -7.79
N GLY A 352 5.03 -34.86 -7.62
CA GLY A 352 6.26 -35.33 -8.26
C GLY A 352 6.75 -36.71 -7.76
N LYS A 353 8.00 -37.06 -8.07
CA LYS A 353 8.60 -38.34 -7.63
C LYS A 353 9.02 -38.36 -6.16
N GLY A 354 8.91 -37.23 -5.44
CA GLY A 354 9.21 -37.13 -4.01
C GLY A 354 10.69 -37.26 -3.65
N ASP A 355 11.62 -37.16 -4.62
CA ASP A 355 13.03 -37.52 -4.44
C ASP A 355 13.92 -36.45 -3.80
N ASN A 356 13.43 -35.21 -3.67
CA ASN A 356 14.22 -34.10 -3.09
C ASN A 356 13.43 -33.20 -2.13
N ARG A 357 12.19 -33.58 -1.80
CA ARG A 357 11.29 -32.76 -0.97
C ARG A 357 11.30 -31.31 -1.42
N ARG A 358 11.20 -31.02 -2.71
CA ARG A 358 11.16 -29.62 -3.16
C ARG A 358 9.73 -29.11 -3.05
N PHE A 359 9.60 -27.81 -2.78
CA PHE A 359 8.32 -27.14 -2.98
C PHE A 359 8.18 -26.82 -4.46
N ASP A 360 7.01 -27.12 -4.99
CA ASP A 360 6.57 -26.64 -6.29
C ASP A 360 5.81 -25.34 -6.06
N ASP A 361 6.34 -24.24 -6.60
CA ASP A 361 5.71 -22.94 -6.52
C ASP A 361 4.74 -22.78 -7.70
N LEU A 362 3.47 -22.78 -7.36
CA LEU A 362 2.34 -22.68 -8.26
C LEU A 362 1.82 -21.25 -8.25
N TYR A 363 1.80 -20.64 -9.42
CA TYR A 363 1.31 -19.31 -9.66
C TYR A 363 -0.04 -19.39 -10.34
N MET A 364 -0.99 -18.58 -9.87
CA MET A 364 -2.31 -18.47 -10.47
C MET A 364 -2.82 -17.03 -10.49
N ARG A 365 -3.50 -16.64 -11.57
CA ARG A 365 -4.19 -15.34 -11.66
C ARG A 365 -5.51 -15.47 -12.39
N ALA A 366 -6.49 -14.67 -11.99
CA ALA A 366 -7.82 -14.67 -12.58
C ALA A 366 -8.01 -13.49 -13.53
N LYS A 367 -8.85 -13.67 -14.55
CA LYS A 367 -9.29 -12.61 -15.45
C LYS A 367 -10.71 -12.18 -15.13
N ALA A 368 -10.92 -10.88 -14.97
CA ALA A 368 -12.25 -10.27 -14.84
C ALA A 368 -12.45 -9.25 -15.97
N GLY A 369 -13.42 -9.50 -16.84
CA GLY A 369 -13.60 -8.71 -18.06
C GLY A 369 -12.40 -8.84 -19.01
N SER A 370 -11.79 -7.72 -19.39
CA SER A 370 -10.64 -7.71 -20.32
C SER A 370 -9.27 -7.78 -19.63
N THR A 371 -9.21 -7.66 -18.30
CA THR A 371 -7.95 -7.46 -17.56
C THR A 371 -7.58 -8.66 -16.68
N TRP A 372 -6.29 -8.97 -16.61
CA TRP A 372 -5.74 -9.98 -15.69
C TRP A 372 -5.55 -9.39 -14.30
N GLY A 373 -5.80 -10.19 -13.27
CA GLY A 373 -5.49 -9.88 -11.88
C GLY A 373 -4.04 -10.16 -11.52
N GLU A 374 -3.74 -10.02 -10.22
CA GLU A 374 -2.44 -10.30 -9.62
C GLU A 374 -2.13 -11.80 -9.65
N TRP A 375 -0.85 -12.15 -9.82
CA TRP A 375 -0.37 -13.49 -9.57
C TRP A 375 -0.42 -13.79 -8.07
N SER A 376 -1.03 -14.92 -7.72
CA SER A 376 -1.03 -15.49 -6.38
C SER A 376 -0.16 -16.74 -6.39
N ARG A 377 0.77 -16.82 -5.44
CA ARG A 377 1.67 -17.96 -5.27
C ARG A 377 1.14 -18.92 -4.18
N MET A 378 1.29 -20.21 -4.44
CA MET A 378 1.09 -21.32 -3.51
C MET A 378 2.27 -22.28 -3.64
N SER A 379 2.74 -22.85 -2.55
CA SER A 379 3.78 -23.87 -2.54
C SER A 379 3.19 -25.24 -2.22
N ILE A 380 3.52 -26.25 -3.03
CA ILE A 380 3.13 -27.64 -2.77
C ILE A 380 4.37 -28.48 -2.52
N ALA A 381 4.47 -29.12 -1.35
CA ALA A 381 5.48 -30.13 -1.09
C ALA A 381 5.00 -31.50 -1.56
N THR A 382 5.80 -32.18 -2.37
CA THR A 382 5.60 -33.60 -2.66
C THR A 382 6.44 -34.45 -1.71
N GLU A 383 5.80 -35.34 -0.95
CA GLU A 383 6.45 -36.21 0.03
C GLU A 383 6.04 -37.68 -0.18
N PRO A 384 6.95 -38.67 -0.07
CA PRO A 384 6.59 -40.08 -0.25
C PRO A 384 5.97 -40.68 1.02
N GLN A 385 4.64 -40.91 1.01
CA GLN A 385 3.89 -41.67 2.04
C GLN A 385 4.11 -41.19 3.49
N HIS A 386 4.41 -39.91 3.68
CA HIS A 386 4.86 -39.34 4.95
C HIS A 386 3.94 -39.60 6.16
N ASP A 387 2.63 -39.74 5.93
CA ASP A 387 1.61 -39.93 6.97
C ASP A 387 1.11 -41.39 7.08
N THR A 388 1.42 -42.26 6.12
CA THR A 388 1.00 -43.67 6.11
C THR A 388 2.15 -44.66 6.29
N ALA A 389 3.40 -44.24 6.11
CA ALA A 389 4.53 -45.18 6.07
C ALA A 389 4.83 -45.89 7.40
N LEU A 390 4.31 -45.38 8.51
CA LEU A 390 4.35 -46.04 9.83
C LEU A 390 3.05 -46.80 10.15
N LEU A 391 2.11 -46.87 9.20
CA LEU A 391 0.79 -47.50 9.34
C LEU A 391 0.49 -48.56 8.25
N PRO A 392 1.49 -49.30 7.72
CA PRO A 392 1.36 -50.04 6.45
C PRO A 392 0.34 -51.18 6.47
N ASN A 393 0.05 -51.78 7.62
CA ASN A 393 -0.84 -52.94 7.72
C ASN A 393 -2.15 -52.66 8.45
N HIS A 394 -2.51 -51.38 8.67
CA HIS A 394 -3.69 -50.97 9.45
C HIS A 394 -3.80 -51.71 10.80
N LYS A 395 -2.66 -51.81 11.52
CA LYS A 395 -2.60 -52.41 12.85
C LYS A 395 -3.54 -51.68 13.81
N PRO A 396 -4.05 -52.37 14.86
CA PRO A 396 -5.08 -51.83 15.72
C PRO A 396 -4.63 -50.52 16.38
N LYS A 397 -5.58 -49.59 16.54
CA LYS A 397 -5.44 -48.38 17.35
C LYS A 397 -6.33 -48.47 18.57
N TRP A 398 -6.06 -47.67 19.61
CA TRP A 398 -6.97 -47.58 20.74
C TRP A 398 -8.33 -47.02 20.31
N GLY A 399 -9.42 -47.60 20.83
CA GLY A 399 -10.79 -47.15 20.53
C GLY A 399 -11.17 -45.83 21.21
N SER A 400 -10.40 -45.40 22.19
CA SER A 400 -10.55 -44.14 22.93
C SER A 400 -9.27 -43.32 22.81
N ASN A 401 -9.40 -42.00 22.70
CA ASN A 401 -8.26 -41.09 22.76
C ASN A 401 -7.73 -40.88 24.19
N ASN A 402 -8.53 -41.19 25.22
CA ASN A 402 -8.00 -41.31 26.58
C ASN A 402 -7.52 -42.74 26.81
N VAL A 403 -6.21 -42.92 26.93
CA VAL A 403 -5.55 -44.21 27.14
C VAL A 403 -5.09 -44.28 28.60
N THR A 404 -5.58 -45.27 29.34
CA THR A 404 -5.11 -45.49 30.73
C THR A 404 -3.79 -46.26 30.74
N TYR A 405 -2.91 -45.95 31.69
CA TYR A 405 -1.66 -46.68 31.87
C TYR A 405 -1.35 -47.00 33.33
N SER A 406 -0.58 -48.06 33.57
CA SER A 406 -0.12 -48.44 34.91
C SER A 406 1.31 -48.99 34.90
N PHE A 407 1.97 -48.94 36.06
CA PHE A 407 3.27 -49.57 36.27
C PHE A 407 3.06 -50.94 36.90
N MET A 408 3.58 -51.99 36.25
CA MET A 408 3.34 -53.36 36.65
C MET A 408 3.86 -53.61 38.07
N THR A 409 2.99 -54.09 38.96
CA THR A 409 3.34 -54.48 40.34
C THR A 409 3.72 -55.95 40.46
N GLN A 410 3.30 -56.77 39.50
CA GLN A 410 3.60 -58.20 39.39
C GLN A 410 3.56 -58.61 37.92
N LEU A 411 4.19 -59.74 37.58
CA LEU A 411 4.16 -60.29 36.22
C LEU A 411 2.73 -60.69 35.81
N PRO A 412 2.13 -60.08 34.77
CA PRO A 412 0.75 -60.39 34.38
C PRO A 412 0.57 -61.84 33.92
N SER A 413 -0.60 -62.42 34.22
CA SER A 413 -0.91 -63.81 33.85
C SER A 413 -1.01 -64.07 32.35
N VAL A 414 -1.26 -63.01 31.56
CA VAL A 414 -1.40 -63.06 30.09
C VAL A 414 -0.11 -63.42 29.36
N TYR A 415 1.06 -63.38 30.02
CA TYR A 415 2.32 -63.74 29.41
C TYR A 415 2.47 -65.26 29.30
N PRO A 416 2.39 -65.83 28.08
CA PRO A 416 2.26 -67.28 27.89
C PRO A 416 3.57 -68.03 28.23
N ASN A 417 4.71 -67.34 28.17
CA ASN A 417 6.02 -67.91 28.47
C ASN A 417 6.71 -67.12 29.58
N ARG A 418 6.27 -67.35 30.82
CA ARG A 418 6.82 -66.69 32.03
C ARG A 418 8.32 -66.92 32.21
N SER A 419 8.93 -67.91 31.55
CA SER A 419 10.37 -68.17 31.64
C SER A 419 11.21 -67.07 30.98
N TYR A 420 10.69 -66.39 29.96
CA TYR A 420 11.34 -65.21 29.33
C TYR A 420 11.23 -63.95 30.18
N TYR A 421 10.33 -63.91 31.16
CA TYR A 421 10.10 -62.76 32.04
C TYR A 421 10.39 -63.11 33.51
N LYS A 422 11.21 -64.14 33.74
CA LYS A 422 11.41 -64.76 35.06
C LYS A 422 12.10 -63.85 36.07
N ASP A 423 12.84 -62.85 35.61
CA ASP A 423 13.51 -61.83 36.42
C ASP A 423 12.75 -60.49 36.35
N PHE A 424 11.43 -60.56 36.24
CA PHE A 424 10.55 -59.41 36.33
C PHE A 424 10.94 -58.49 37.49
N THR A 425 11.06 -57.21 37.17
CA THR A 425 11.25 -56.12 38.11
C THR A 425 10.23 -55.02 37.82
N GLN A 426 9.63 -54.49 38.88
CA GLN A 426 8.83 -53.28 38.80
C GLN A 426 9.70 -52.12 38.31
N PHE A 427 9.11 -51.17 37.60
CA PHE A 427 9.82 -49.94 37.28
C PHE A 427 10.20 -49.20 38.55
N ASN A 428 11.41 -48.66 38.58
CA ASN A 428 11.82 -47.77 39.65
C ASN A 428 11.29 -46.35 39.39
N ALA A 429 11.39 -45.46 40.39
CA ALA A 429 10.90 -44.09 40.29
C ALA A 429 11.48 -43.30 39.10
N HIS A 430 12.72 -43.57 38.69
CA HIS A 430 13.34 -42.93 37.54
C HIS A 430 12.70 -43.37 36.22
N GLN A 431 12.47 -44.69 36.07
CA GLN A 431 11.78 -45.25 34.91
C GLN A 431 10.34 -44.79 34.82
N GLU A 432 9.62 -44.73 35.95
CA GLU A 432 8.26 -44.20 35.96
C GLU A 432 8.22 -42.73 35.55
N SER A 433 9.09 -41.89 36.12
CA SER A 433 9.19 -40.47 35.76
C SER A 433 9.50 -40.27 34.27
N ALA A 434 10.46 -41.02 33.74
CA ALA A 434 10.78 -40.98 32.31
C ALA A 434 9.62 -41.46 31.42
N THR A 435 8.85 -42.44 31.89
CA THR A 435 7.65 -42.93 31.18
C THR A 435 6.58 -41.85 31.09
N ARG A 436 6.29 -41.16 32.20
CA ARG A 436 5.36 -40.02 32.21
C ARG A 436 5.81 -38.94 31.23
N ALA A 437 7.10 -38.61 31.23
CA ALA A 437 7.67 -37.65 30.29
C ALA A 437 7.54 -38.11 28.82
N ALA A 438 7.82 -39.38 28.51
CA ALA A 438 7.72 -39.93 27.16
C ALA A 438 6.27 -39.99 26.65
N LEU A 439 5.31 -40.35 27.51
CA LEU A 439 3.87 -40.28 27.22
C LEU A 439 3.43 -38.84 26.94
N GLN A 440 3.93 -37.87 27.71
CA GLN A 440 3.66 -36.45 27.46
C GLN A 440 4.14 -36.02 26.07
N LYS A 441 5.30 -36.51 25.57
CA LYS A 441 5.76 -36.18 24.21
C LYS A 441 4.79 -36.67 23.12
N TRP A 442 4.12 -37.79 23.32
CA TRP A 442 3.09 -38.29 22.40
C TRP A 442 1.77 -37.51 22.55
N ALA A 443 1.38 -37.14 23.77
CA ALA A 443 0.19 -36.31 24.03
C ALA A 443 0.34 -34.89 23.47
N ASP A 444 1.53 -34.31 23.52
CA ASP A 444 1.81 -32.99 22.95
C ASP A 444 1.52 -32.93 21.45
N VAL A 445 1.73 -34.04 20.71
CA VAL A 445 1.65 -34.03 19.25
C VAL A 445 0.37 -34.64 18.69
N SER A 446 -0.47 -35.25 19.53
CA SER A 446 -1.66 -36.00 19.12
C SER A 446 -2.89 -35.67 19.98
N GLY A 447 -4.07 -36.03 19.51
CA GLY A 447 -5.32 -35.89 20.26
C GLY A 447 -5.47 -36.87 21.43
N LEU A 448 -4.38 -37.52 21.87
CA LEU A 448 -4.35 -38.49 22.96
C LEU A 448 -4.21 -37.80 24.32
N THR A 449 -4.83 -38.39 25.34
CA THR A 449 -4.56 -38.10 26.76
C THR A 449 -4.18 -39.39 27.49
N PHE A 450 -3.23 -39.30 28.42
CA PHE A 450 -2.79 -40.45 29.20
C PHE A 450 -3.19 -40.31 30.66
N THR A 451 -3.92 -41.29 31.18
CA THR A 451 -4.37 -41.31 32.58
C THR A 451 -3.69 -42.43 33.35
N GLU A 452 -2.89 -42.08 34.35
CA GLU A 452 -2.29 -43.08 35.24
C GLU A 452 -3.36 -43.71 36.14
N VAL A 453 -3.36 -45.03 36.23
CA VAL A 453 -4.27 -45.81 37.09
C VAL A 453 -3.49 -46.83 37.92
N SER A 454 -4.13 -47.34 38.97
CA SER A 454 -3.57 -48.45 39.76
C SER A 454 -3.42 -49.71 38.89
N ASP A 455 -2.32 -50.44 39.10
CA ASP A 455 -2.09 -51.74 38.47
C ASP A 455 -2.89 -52.90 39.12
N ALA A 456 -3.78 -52.59 40.08
CA ALA A 456 -4.62 -53.60 40.70
C ALA A 456 -5.60 -54.24 39.69
N GLY A 457 -5.75 -55.57 39.76
CA GLY A 457 -6.64 -56.31 38.86
C GLY A 457 -6.09 -56.42 37.43
N SER A 458 -6.76 -55.77 36.48
CA SER A 458 -6.35 -55.77 35.06
C SER A 458 -5.30 -54.68 34.73
N GLY A 459 -5.10 -53.70 35.62
CA GLY A 459 -4.23 -52.55 35.41
C GLY A 459 -4.75 -51.57 34.36
N GLY A 460 -3.87 -50.71 33.85
CA GLY A 460 -4.14 -49.80 32.73
C GLY A 460 -4.20 -50.52 31.38
N GLN A 461 -4.72 -49.84 30.36
CA GLN A 461 -4.72 -50.36 28.98
C GLN A 461 -3.32 -50.56 28.42
N MET A 462 -2.37 -49.72 28.83
CA MET A 462 -0.94 -49.81 28.53
C MET A 462 -0.17 -50.02 29.83
N ARG A 463 0.65 -51.06 29.94
CA ARG A 463 1.39 -51.33 31.19
C ARG A 463 2.89 -51.33 30.97
N PHE A 464 3.64 -50.93 31.98
CA PHE A 464 5.10 -50.79 31.91
C PHE A 464 5.80 -51.69 32.92
N GLY A 465 6.78 -52.46 32.48
CA GLY A 465 7.56 -53.37 33.32
C GLY A 465 8.95 -53.66 32.78
N ALA A 466 9.83 -54.22 33.62
CA ALA A 466 11.17 -54.61 33.20
C ALA A 466 11.44 -56.10 33.43
N ALA A 467 12.15 -56.74 32.51
CA ALA A 467 12.55 -58.15 32.58
C ALA A 467 13.72 -58.41 31.61
N ASP A 468 14.32 -59.60 31.63
CA ASP A 468 15.35 -60.03 30.69
C ASP A 468 14.87 -61.20 29.83
N TRP A 469 14.48 -60.87 28.61
CA TRP A 469 14.11 -61.84 27.57
C TRP A 469 15.19 -61.98 26.49
N GLY A 470 16.40 -61.43 26.71
CA GLY A 470 17.51 -61.44 25.75
C GLY A 470 17.49 -60.31 24.70
N GLY A 471 16.54 -59.36 24.81
CA GLY A 471 16.44 -58.16 23.98
C GLY A 471 16.77 -56.86 24.71
N TYR A 472 16.60 -55.73 24.03
CA TYR A 472 16.86 -54.40 24.58
C TYR A 472 15.59 -53.75 25.17
N ALA A 473 14.56 -53.60 24.34
CA ALA A 473 13.21 -53.19 24.70
C ALA A 473 12.24 -53.77 23.65
N HIS A 474 10.95 -53.88 23.99
CA HIS A 474 9.88 -54.18 23.03
C HIS A 474 8.54 -53.71 23.57
N ALA A 475 7.57 -53.58 22.68
CA ALA A 475 6.18 -53.32 23.03
C ALA A 475 5.20 -54.18 22.22
N TYR A 476 4.00 -54.31 22.75
CA TYR A 476 2.87 -54.88 22.02
C TYR A 476 2.00 -53.77 21.44
N TYR A 477 1.48 -53.98 20.23
CA TYR A 477 0.50 -53.10 19.60
C TYR A 477 -0.78 -52.91 20.45
N PRO A 478 -1.63 -51.93 20.11
CA PRO A 478 -2.92 -51.68 20.79
C PRO A 478 -3.83 -52.92 20.83
N GLN A 479 -3.73 -53.68 21.91
CA GLN A 479 -4.47 -54.90 22.25
C GLN A 479 -4.16 -55.20 23.72
N THR A 480 -2.86 -55.28 24.03
CA THR A 480 -2.33 -55.23 25.40
C THR A 480 -1.52 -53.98 25.64
N GLY A 481 -0.88 -53.39 24.62
CA GLY A 481 -0.12 -52.14 24.75
C GLY A 481 1.13 -52.23 25.62
N ASP A 482 1.42 -53.37 26.25
CA ASP A 482 2.46 -53.44 27.27
C ASP A 482 3.85 -53.13 26.70
N VAL A 483 4.62 -52.34 27.44
CA VAL A 483 5.97 -51.91 27.11
C VAL A 483 6.96 -52.53 28.10
N TRP A 484 8.00 -53.16 27.56
CA TRP A 484 9.03 -53.87 28.33
C TRP A 484 10.42 -53.27 28.10
N LEU A 485 11.14 -53.03 29.19
CA LEU A 485 12.55 -52.65 29.17
C LEU A 485 13.44 -53.77 29.73
N SER A 486 14.65 -53.92 29.19
CA SER A 486 15.60 -54.90 29.70
C SER A 486 16.01 -54.58 31.14
N SER A 487 15.76 -55.51 32.07
CA SER A 487 16.17 -55.44 33.48
C SER A 487 17.71 -55.50 33.65
N LYS A 488 18.45 -56.04 32.66
CA LYS A 488 19.92 -56.14 32.68
C LYS A 488 20.63 -54.90 32.17
N ASN A 489 19.92 -54.01 31.48
CA ASN A 489 20.53 -52.82 30.92
C ASN A 489 20.51 -51.67 31.94
N SER A 490 21.66 -51.42 32.58
CA SER A 490 21.80 -50.38 33.60
C SER A 490 21.44 -48.97 33.11
N GLY A 491 21.52 -48.69 31.81
CA GLY A 491 21.09 -47.42 31.24
C GLY A 491 19.57 -47.29 31.12
N LEU A 492 18.86 -48.36 30.75
CA LEU A 492 17.38 -48.41 30.82
C LEU A 492 16.86 -48.41 32.25
N THR A 493 17.68 -48.81 33.23
CA THR A 493 17.33 -48.74 34.65
C THR A 493 17.58 -47.35 35.24
N ASN A 494 18.71 -46.71 34.91
CA ASN A 494 19.22 -45.55 35.67
C ASN A 494 19.50 -44.30 34.84
N ASN A 495 19.41 -44.35 33.50
CA ASN A 495 19.85 -43.25 32.62
C ASN A 495 18.81 -42.95 31.51
N LEU A 496 17.54 -42.84 31.85
CA LEU A 496 16.46 -42.43 30.93
C LEU A 496 16.30 -40.90 30.84
N ASN A 497 17.39 -40.18 30.61
CA ASN A 497 17.37 -38.73 30.48
C ASN A 497 17.05 -38.31 29.03
N GLU A 498 16.24 -37.27 28.84
CA GLU A 498 15.95 -36.70 27.52
C GLU A 498 17.24 -36.41 26.72
N GLY A 499 17.20 -36.70 25.42
CA GLY A 499 18.30 -36.46 24.48
C GLY A 499 19.27 -37.63 24.33
N ASN A 500 19.11 -38.70 25.14
CA ASN A 500 19.95 -39.90 25.05
C ASN A 500 19.21 -41.10 24.43
N TYR A 501 19.97 -42.17 24.16
CA TYR A 501 19.45 -43.37 23.49
C TYR A 501 18.39 -44.12 24.30
N TYR A 502 18.53 -44.14 25.63
CA TYR A 502 17.64 -44.87 26.51
C TYR A 502 16.26 -44.22 26.54
N PHE A 503 16.19 -42.90 26.68
CA PHE A 503 14.93 -42.17 26.60
C PHE A 503 14.29 -42.28 25.21
N LYS A 504 15.08 -42.16 24.14
CA LYS A 504 14.63 -42.43 22.76
C LYS A 504 13.97 -43.80 22.64
N THR A 505 14.57 -44.83 23.24
CA THR A 505 14.05 -46.20 23.22
C THR A 505 12.67 -46.26 23.86
N LEU A 506 12.48 -45.61 25.01
CA LEU A 506 11.18 -45.56 25.67
C LEU A 506 10.11 -44.85 24.80
N VAL A 507 10.44 -43.71 24.18
CA VAL A 507 9.52 -43.01 23.27
C VAL A 507 9.17 -43.89 22.05
N HIS A 508 10.16 -44.61 21.52
CA HIS A 508 9.99 -45.56 20.41
C HIS A 508 9.04 -46.71 20.77
N GLU A 509 9.25 -47.39 21.89
CA GLU A 509 8.37 -48.50 22.30
C GLU A 509 6.94 -48.05 22.58
N ILE A 510 6.76 -46.84 23.15
CA ILE A 510 5.42 -46.26 23.29
C ILE A 510 4.78 -46.02 21.92
N GLY A 511 5.54 -45.62 20.90
CA GLY A 511 5.05 -45.51 19.52
C GLY A 511 4.42 -46.81 19.01
N HIS A 512 5.08 -47.95 19.25
CA HIS A 512 4.49 -49.27 18.96
C HIS A 512 3.22 -49.55 19.77
N ALA A 513 3.23 -49.26 21.07
CA ALA A 513 2.06 -49.40 21.95
C ALA A 513 0.88 -48.49 21.57
N LEU A 514 1.13 -47.45 20.77
CA LEU A 514 0.13 -46.57 20.18
C LEU A 514 -0.30 -46.98 18.76
N GLY A 515 0.40 -47.92 18.12
CA GLY A 515 0.03 -48.49 16.83
C GLY A 515 0.97 -48.12 15.67
N LEU A 516 2.10 -47.47 15.93
CA LEU A 516 3.09 -47.17 14.88
C LEU A 516 4.00 -48.36 14.61
N GLU A 517 4.29 -48.63 13.34
CA GLU A 517 5.23 -49.66 12.89
C GLU A 517 6.61 -49.04 12.61
N HIS A 518 7.63 -49.89 12.41
CA HIS A 518 8.88 -49.43 11.82
C HIS A 518 8.63 -48.95 10.37
N PRO A 519 9.42 -47.98 9.87
CA PRO A 519 9.28 -47.50 8.48
C PRO A 519 9.66 -48.53 7.38
N GLY A 520 10.05 -49.74 7.78
CA GLY A 520 10.32 -50.87 6.90
C GLY A 520 10.10 -52.22 7.59
N ASP A 521 10.16 -53.30 6.81
CA ASP A 521 9.96 -54.66 7.31
C ASP A 521 11.25 -55.23 7.93
N TYR A 522 11.59 -54.75 9.13
CA TYR A 522 12.74 -55.21 9.91
C TYR A 522 12.45 -55.21 11.41
N ASN A 523 13.23 -56.00 12.17
CA ASN A 523 13.09 -56.13 13.62
C ASN A 523 14.48 -56.28 14.29
N GLY A 524 14.58 -56.06 15.60
CA GLY A 524 15.86 -55.99 16.33
C GLY A 524 16.75 -57.23 16.24
N ASN A 525 16.18 -58.38 15.85
CA ASN A 525 16.89 -59.64 15.67
C ASN A 525 17.39 -59.93 14.24
N THR A 526 17.07 -59.10 13.23
CA THR A 526 17.66 -59.23 11.89
C THR A 526 19.08 -58.65 11.87
N LYS A 527 20.02 -59.32 12.53
CA LYS A 527 21.45 -58.99 12.44
C LYS A 527 21.92 -59.21 11.00
N GLY A 528 22.27 -58.13 10.30
CA GLY A 528 23.00 -58.19 9.02
C GLY A 528 22.17 -57.97 7.74
N GLY A 529 20.87 -57.68 7.84
CA GLY A 529 20.11 -57.18 6.68
C GLY A 529 20.51 -55.74 6.41
N GLY A 530 21.26 -55.48 5.35
CA GLY A 530 21.51 -54.10 4.90
C GLY A 530 20.18 -53.36 4.71
N GLN A 531 20.18 -52.04 4.90
CA GLN A 531 19.02 -51.21 4.60
C GLN A 531 18.68 -51.37 3.11
N THR A 532 17.67 -52.19 2.83
CA THR A 532 17.06 -52.37 1.52
C THR A 532 16.05 -51.25 1.30
N ASP A 533 15.61 -51.01 0.07
CA ASP A 533 14.48 -50.10 -0.16
C ASP A 533 13.25 -50.70 0.53
N ALA A 534 12.97 -50.19 1.73
CA ALA A 534 11.88 -50.65 2.55
C ALA A 534 10.55 -50.38 1.82
N PRO A 535 9.53 -51.25 1.99
CA PRO A 535 8.29 -51.14 1.24
C PRO A 535 7.46 -49.88 1.54
N TYR A 536 7.79 -49.10 2.58
CA TYR A 536 6.96 -48.00 3.10
C TYR A 536 7.66 -46.63 3.04
N LEU A 537 8.85 -46.46 3.65
CA LEU A 537 9.71 -45.29 3.42
C LEU A 537 10.90 -45.62 2.51
N PRO A 538 11.25 -44.75 1.56
CA PRO A 538 12.51 -44.85 0.85
C PRO A 538 13.71 -44.86 1.80
N LYS A 539 14.78 -45.58 1.43
CA LYS A 539 16.02 -45.70 2.21
C LYS A 539 16.59 -44.36 2.72
N ALA A 540 16.52 -43.30 1.90
CA ALA A 540 17.02 -41.97 2.27
C ALA A 540 16.22 -41.32 3.42
N LEU A 541 14.99 -41.77 3.66
CA LEU A 541 14.06 -41.20 4.64
C LEU A 541 13.80 -42.13 5.82
N ASP A 542 14.04 -43.44 5.69
CA ASP A 542 14.05 -44.37 6.81
C ASP A 542 15.32 -44.16 7.67
N ASN A 543 15.28 -43.15 8.53
CA ASN A 543 16.31 -42.90 9.53
C ASN A 543 15.75 -42.11 10.72
N ARG A 544 16.52 -42.10 11.81
CA ARG A 544 16.17 -41.51 13.11
C ARG A 544 15.89 -39.99 13.11
N HIS A 545 16.10 -39.29 12.00
CA HIS A 545 15.76 -37.86 11.90
C HIS A 545 14.36 -37.61 11.38
N TYR A 546 13.83 -38.53 10.58
CA TYR A 546 12.46 -38.44 10.09
C TYR A 546 11.50 -39.22 10.97
N SER A 547 11.96 -40.33 11.55
CA SER A 547 11.16 -41.16 12.43
C SER A 547 12.00 -41.77 13.55
N ILE A 548 11.57 -41.59 14.80
CA ILE A 548 12.09 -42.27 15.99
C ILE A 548 11.86 -43.78 15.91
N MET A 549 10.91 -44.22 15.09
CA MET A 549 10.63 -45.63 14.79
C MET A 549 11.73 -46.28 13.93
N SER A 550 12.63 -45.51 13.32
CA SER A 550 13.73 -46.08 12.53
C SER A 550 14.87 -46.63 13.39
N TYR A 551 15.50 -47.69 12.89
CA TYR A 551 16.76 -48.22 13.45
C TYR A 551 18.01 -47.61 12.83
N TYR A 552 17.89 -46.93 11.70
CA TYR A 552 19.04 -46.44 10.95
C TYR A 552 19.40 -45.01 11.33
N ASN A 553 20.71 -44.74 11.36
CA ASN A 553 21.22 -43.38 11.50
C ASN A 553 21.08 -42.64 10.17
N SER A 554 20.87 -41.33 10.22
CA SER A 554 20.83 -40.52 9.01
C SER A 554 22.25 -40.33 8.46
N SER A 555 22.39 -40.38 7.14
CA SER A 555 23.61 -39.96 6.44
C SER A 555 23.73 -38.43 6.37
N GLU A 556 22.63 -37.69 6.54
CA GLU A 556 22.60 -36.22 6.43
C GLU A 556 23.05 -35.55 7.73
N TYR A 557 22.73 -36.14 8.88
CA TYR A 557 23.23 -35.70 10.18
C TYR A 557 23.32 -36.90 11.12
N HIS A 558 24.40 -37.04 11.87
CA HIS A 558 24.49 -38.04 12.94
C HIS A 558 25.58 -37.59 13.89
N VAL A 559 25.20 -37.37 15.14
CA VAL A 559 26.16 -37.08 16.21
C VAL A 559 26.05 -38.21 17.22
N SER A 560 27.16 -38.92 17.42
CA SER A 560 27.21 -40.02 18.37
C SER A 560 26.77 -39.54 19.76
N GLY A 561 25.83 -40.28 20.37
CA GLY A 561 25.30 -39.95 21.69
C GLY A 561 24.17 -38.93 21.71
N VAL A 562 23.75 -38.39 20.56
CA VAL A 562 22.65 -37.42 20.46
C VAL A 562 21.44 -38.09 19.83
N TYR A 563 20.32 -38.07 20.54
CA TYR A 563 19.08 -38.69 20.09
C TYR A 563 17.91 -37.76 20.30
N SER A 564 16.84 -37.95 19.52
CA SER A 564 15.63 -37.16 19.69
C SER A 564 14.97 -37.44 21.04
N SER A 565 14.45 -36.39 21.66
CA SER A 565 13.55 -36.47 22.82
C SER A 565 12.08 -36.44 22.42
N THR A 566 11.75 -36.19 21.15
CA THR A 566 10.37 -36.05 20.67
C THR A 566 10.07 -37.09 19.58
N PRO A 567 8.79 -37.42 19.34
CA PRO A 567 8.37 -37.90 18.03
C PRO A 567 8.94 -36.98 16.93
N MET A 568 9.45 -37.59 15.87
CA MET A 568 10.01 -36.89 14.71
C MET A 568 8.94 -36.64 13.65
N LEU A 569 9.29 -35.90 12.59
CA LEU A 569 8.35 -35.38 11.59
C LEU A 569 7.30 -36.40 11.10
N TYR A 570 7.71 -37.62 10.73
CA TYR A 570 6.78 -38.64 10.23
C TYR A 570 6.08 -39.41 11.34
N ASP A 571 6.66 -39.46 12.54
CA ASP A 571 5.97 -39.99 13.71
C ASP A 571 4.78 -39.10 14.06
N VAL A 572 4.97 -37.78 14.02
CA VAL A 572 3.92 -36.77 14.24
C VAL A 572 2.82 -36.91 13.18
N ALA A 573 3.18 -36.97 11.90
CA ALA A 573 2.20 -37.13 10.82
C ALA A 573 1.36 -38.42 11.00
N ALA A 574 2.01 -39.55 11.27
CA ALA A 574 1.34 -40.84 11.43
C ALA A 574 0.44 -40.89 12.68
N ILE A 575 0.91 -40.38 13.83
CA ILE A 575 0.12 -40.41 15.06
C ILE A 575 -1.09 -39.46 14.98
N GLN A 576 -0.94 -38.30 14.33
CA GLN A 576 -2.05 -37.39 14.08
C GLN A 576 -3.08 -37.99 13.13
N LYS A 577 -2.65 -38.79 12.15
CA LYS A 577 -3.57 -39.55 11.30
C LYS A 577 -4.39 -40.58 12.07
N LEU A 578 -3.82 -41.21 13.10
CA LEU A 578 -4.53 -42.18 13.94
C LEU A 578 -5.50 -41.52 14.94
N TYR A 579 -5.06 -40.46 15.62
CA TYR A 579 -5.71 -39.93 16.82
C TYR A 579 -6.11 -38.45 16.75
N GLY A 580 -5.84 -37.77 15.63
CA GLY A 580 -5.99 -36.32 15.47
C GLY A 580 -4.79 -35.54 16.02
N ALA A 581 -4.68 -34.26 15.65
CA ALA A 581 -3.68 -33.35 16.22
C ALA A 581 -4.13 -32.77 17.57
N ASN A 582 -3.17 -32.47 18.45
CA ASN A 582 -3.45 -31.71 19.67
C ASN A 582 -3.68 -30.24 19.30
N THR A 583 -4.89 -29.72 19.50
CA THR A 583 -5.26 -28.35 19.15
C THR A 583 -5.02 -27.33 20.27
N THR A 584 -4.40 -27.76 21.37
CA THR A 584 -4.13 -26.91 22.55
C THR A 584 -2.65 -26.85 22.92
N VAL A 585 -1.80 -27.63 22.25
CA VAL A 585 -0.37 -27.67 22.53
C VAL A 585 0.25 -26.31 22.17
N ARG A 586 0.77 -25.62 23.19
CA ARG A 586 1.49 -24.34 23.02
C ARG A 586 0.70 -23.26 22.26
N ALA A 587 -0.65 -23.28 22.33
CA ALA A 587 -1.57 -22.46 21.52
C ALA A 587 -1.51 -20.91 21.68
N GLY A 588 -0.49 -20.35 22.33
CA GLY A 588 -0.23 -18.92 22.37
C GLY A 588 1.26 -18.65 22.12
N ASP A 589 1.64 -17.38 21.97
CA ASP A 589 2.99 -16.99 21.53
C ASP A 589 4.13 -17.66 22.32
N THR A 590 4.84 -18.56 21.64
CA THR A 590 5.86 -19.44 22.18
C THR A 590 7.24 -19.12 21.58
N ARG A 591 8.23 -19.01 22.46
CA ARG A 591 9.65 -18.88 22.08
C ARG A 591 10.35 -20.24 22.14
N TYR A 592 10.81 -20.70 20.98
CA TYR A 592 11.62 -21.89 20.80
C TYR A 592 13.10 -21.52 20.72
N GLY A 593 13.95 -22.22 21.49
CA GLY A 593 15.38 -21.94 21.54
C GLY A 593 15.80 -21.06 22.72
N VAL A 594 16.71 -20.13 22.47
CA VAL A 594 17.33 -19.32 23.52
C VAL A 594 16.30 -18.39 24.17
N GLY A 595 16.25 -18.41 25.51
CA GLY A 595 15.28 -17.64 26.30
C GLY A 595 13.88 -18.23 26.35
N GLY A 596 13.65 -19.42 25.77
CA GLY A 596 12.40 -20.16 25.85
C GLY A 596 12.30 -21.07 27.09
N THR A 597 11.08 -21.47 27.45
CA THR A 597 10.79 -22.33 28.62
C THR A 597 10.23 -23.72 28.26
N THR A 598 9.93 -24.00 26.99
CA THR A 598 9.08 -25.12 26.54
C THR A 598 9.80 -26.43 26.20
N GLY A 599 10.92 -26.76 26.86
CA GLY A 599 11.67 -28.00 26.57
C GLY A 599 12.56 -27.94 25.33
N PHE A 600 12.65 -26.78 24.69
CA PHE A 600 13.55 -26.48 23.56
C PHE A 600 14.69 -25.54 23.98
N ASN A 601 15.34 -25.82 25.12
CA ASN A 601 16.44 -25.00 25.62
C ASN A 601 17.73 -25.31 24.83
N TRP A 602 17.91 -24.57 23.74
CA TRP A 602 19.05 -24.71 22.84
C TRP A 602 20.22 -23.85 23.33
N THR A 603 21.43 -24.40 23.22
CA THR A 603 22.65 -23.65 23.51
C THR A 603 23.67 -23.88 22.41
N GLU A 604 24.51 -22.88 22.17
CA GLU A 604 25.43 -22.85 21.03
C GLU A 604 26.40 -24.03 20.98
N ASN A 605 26.67 -24.70 22.11
CA ASN A 605 27.63 -25.80 22.18
C ASN A 605 26.98 -27.17 22.44
N LYS A 606 25.65 -27.26 22.37
CA LYS A 606 24.92 -28.51 22.58
C LYS A 606 24.30 -28.99 21.26
N HIS A 607 24.41 -30.29 21.01
CA HIS A 607 23.65 -30.93 19.95
C HIS A 607 22.29 -31.37 20.47
N PHE A 608 21.28 -31.24 19.62
CA PHE A 608 19.90 -31.62 19.92
C PHE A 608 19.20 -31.99 18.62
N VAL A 609 18.16 -32.81 18.74
CA VAL A 609 17.26 -33.22 17.65
C VAL A 609 15.83 -33.15 18.18
N SER A 610 14.95 -32.47 17.46
CA SER A 610 13.56 -32.31 17.89
C SER A 610 12.63 -31.92 16.74
N THR A 611 11.34 -32.15 16.93
CA THR A 611 10.27 -31.61 16.07
C THR A 611 9.41 -30.64 16.87
N ILE A 612 9.18 -29.46 16.32
CA ILE A 612 8.28 -28.44 16.86
C ILE A 612 6.88 -28.78 16.38
N VAL A 613 5.95 -28.83 17.34
CA VAL A 613 4.50 -28.85 17.09
C VAL A 613 3.93 -27.67 17.85
N ASP A 614 3.22 -26.81 17.14
CA ASP A 614 2.46 -25.72 17.72
C ASP A 614 1.05 -25.74 17.13
N SER A 615 0.06 -25.39 17.95
CA SER A 615 -1.35 -25.33 17.57
C SER A 615 -1.90 -23.91 17.43
N GLY A 616 -1.11 -22.90 17.77
CA GLY A 616 -1.48 -21.51 17.54
C GLY A 616 -0.65 -20.51 18.34
N GLY A 617 -0.87 -19.24 18.03
CA GLY A 617 0.07 -18.18 18.37
C GLY A 617 0.17 -17.29 17.14
N ALA A 618 0.34 -15.99 17.32
CA ALA A 618 0.60 -15.09 16.19
C ALA A 618 2.01 -14.48 16.29
N GLY A 619 2.78 -14.91 17.28
CA GLY A 619 4.09 -14.41 17.59
C GLY A 619 5.08 -15.49 17.95
N ASP A 620 4.83 -16.73 17.51
CA ASP A 620 5.74 -17.84 17.75
C ASP A 620 7.08 -17.57 17.07
N ILE A 621 8.17 -17.88 17.77
CA ILE A 621 9.52 -17.54 17.32
C ILE A 621 10.49 -18.70 17.51
N ILE A 622 11.25 -19.00 16.45
CA ILE A 622 12.49 -19.78 16.55
C ILE A 622 13.64 -18.79 16.71
N SER A 623 14.35 -18.85 17.84
CA SER A 623 15.42 -17.90 18.15
C SER A 623 16.67 -18.58 18.71
N VAL A 624 17.82 -18.23 18.15
CA VAL A 624 19.13 -18.53 18.76
C VAL A 624 19.68 -17.37 19.58
N GLY A 625 19.07 -16.19 19.45
CA GLY A 625 19.43 -14.97 20.17
C GLY A 625 20.74 -14.34 19.66
N PRO A 626 20.94 -13.03 19.92
CA PRO A 626 21.98 -12.23 19.27
C PRO A 626 23.42 -12.58 19.65
N SER A 627 23.63 -13.37 20.72
CA SER A 627 24.97 -13.78 21.16
C SER A 627 25.46 -15.08 20.51
N TRP A 628 24.66 -15.72 19.67
CA TRP A 628 24.99 -16.98 19.03
C TRP A 628 25.90 -16.74 17.82
N ARG A 629 27.16 -17.17 17.87
CA ARG A 629 28.18 -16.76 16.90
C ARG A 629 28.24 -17.63 15.65
N LYS A 630 27.68 -18.84 15.72
CA LYS A 630 27.71 -19.79 14.60
C LYS A 630 26.54 -19.54 13.67
N SER A 631 26.84 -19.53 12.36
CA SER A 631 25.83 -19.45 11.31
C SER A 631 24.74 -20.52 11.44
N VAL A 632 23.48 -20.11 11.35
CA VAL A 632 22.31 -20.99 11.37
C VAL A 632 21.51 -20.91 10.07
N TYR A 633 20.78 -21.98 9.79
CA TYR A 633 19.74 -22.00 8.76
C TYR A 633 18.41 -22.26 9.44
N ILE A 634 17.51 -21.27 9.43
CA ILE A 634 16.17 -21.40 10.00
C ILE A 634 15.18 -21.42 8.85
N ASP A 635 14.39 -22.49 8.76
CA ASP A 635 13.34 -22.66 7.76
C ASP A 635 12.00 -22.79 8.45
N LEU A 636 11.14 -21.77 8.31
CA LEU A 636 9.86 -21.68 8.99
C LEU A 636 8.74 -22.50 8.31
N ARG A 637 8.98 -23.06 7.12
CA ARG A 637 7.97 -23.88 6.42
C ARG A 637 7.71 -25.20 7.17
N GLN A 638 6.44 -25.55 7.26
CA GLN A 638 6.01 -26.87 7.75
C GLN A 638 6.65 -28.02 6.95
N GLY A 639 6.96 -29.12 7.63
CA GLY A 639 7.65 -30.28 7.04
C GLY A 639 9.15 -30.07 6.79
N ARG A 640 9.70 -28.91 7.16
CA ARG A 640 11.12 -28.57 6.94
C ARG A 640 11.97 -28.70 8.17
N PHE A 641 13.26 -28.76 7.90
CA PHE A 641 14.29 -28.85 8.89
C PHE A 641 15.16 -27.62 8.82
N SER A 642 15.34 -27.00 9.99
CA SER A 642 16.37 -26.03 10.26
C SER A 642 17.68 -26.74 10.62
N ALA A 643 18.80 -26.04 10.42
CA ALA A 643 20.12 -26.44 10.89
C ALA A 643 20.60 -25.45 11.95
N ILE A 644 20.38 -25.84 13.21
CA ILE A 644 20.62 -25.05 14.41
C ILE A 644 21.55 -25.87 15.32
N SER A 645 22.87 -25.82 15.11
CA SER A 645 23.79 -26.57 15.98
C SER A 645 25.21 -26.01 16.03
N GLY A 646 25.91 -26.44 17.07
CA GLY A 646 27.16 -25.89 17.58
C GLY A 646 28.50 -26.36 17.05
N VAL A 647 28.62 -27.03 15.90
CA VAL A 647 29.96 -27.44 15.42
C VAL A 647 30.09 -27.05 13.96
N ALA A 648 30.84 -25.96 13.76
CA ALA A 648 31.36 -25.56 12.45
C ALA A 648 32.08 -26.75 11.82
N ASP A 649 31.78 -27.02 10.55
CA ASP A 649 32.66 -27.84 9.74
C ASP A 649 33.90 -26.99 9.44
N THR A 650 34.92 -27.09 10.29
CA THR A 650 36.22 -26.45 10.01
C THR A 650 36.87 -27.17 8.84
N THR A 651 36.53 -26.77 7.61
CA THR A 651 37.41 -27.06 6.48
C THR A 651 38.62 -26.13 6.55
N LYS A 652 39.79 -26.63 6.12
CA LYS A 652 41.12 -26.01 6.29
C LYS A 652 41.33 -24.66 5.58
N SER A 653 40.29 -24.02 5.04
CA SER A 653 40.39 -22.77 4.26
C SER A 653 39.95 -21.50 5.01
N GLY A 654 39.44 -21.59 6.24
CA GLY A 654 39.03 -20.40 7.01
C GLY A 654 37.73 -19.73 6.53
N GLU A 655 37.07 -20.27 5.51
CA GLU A 655 35.69 -19.90 5.17
C GLU A 655 34.72 -20.57 6.13
N GLN A 656 34.02 -19.77 6.95
CA GLN A 656 32.84 -20.24 7.66
C GLN A 656 31.71 -20.45 6.64
N LYS A 657 31.63 -21.65 6.05
CA LYS A 657 30.38 -22.04 5.39
C LYS A 657 29.30 -22.11 6.47
N ALA A 658 28.16 -21.49 6.20
CA ALA A 658 26.94 -21.70 6.97
C ALA A 658 26.77 -23.21 7.25
N ALA A 659 26.15 -23.57 8.36
CA ALA A 659 25.87 -24.97 8.73
C ALA A 659 24.87 -25.66 7.77
N SER A 660 24.95 -25.42 6.46
CA SER A 660 24.22 -26.10 5.41
C SER A 660 24.55 -27.58 5.46
N GLY A 661 23.70 -28.34 6.14
CA GLY A 661 23.76 -29.80 6.11
C GLY A 661 23.12 -30.50 7.30
N LYS A 662 23.02 -29.86 8.47
CA LYS A 662 22.66 -30.58 9.70
C LYS A 662 21.21 -30.38 10.10
N LYS A 663 20.30 -31.12 9.47
CA LYS A 663 18.85 -31.11 9.72
C LYS A 663 18.53 -31.65 11.12
N ASN A 664 18.32 -30.77 12.09
CA ASN A 664 18.16 -31.18 13.50
C ASN A 664 16.91 -30.63 14.20
N VAL A 665 16.31 -29.55 13.70
CA VAL A 665 15.02 -29.05 14.20
C VAL A 665 14.01 -29.09 13.08
N ALA A 666 12.97 -29.92 13.21
CA ALA A 666 11.87 -29.94 12.25
C ALA A 666 10.69 -29.10 12.72
N ILE A 667 9.86 -28.62 11.78
CA ILE A 667 8.51 -28.10 12.04
C ILE A 667 7.52 -29.13 11.50
N ALA A 668 6.58 -29.57 12.34
CA ALA A 668 5.57 -30.54 11.93
C ALA A 668 4.60 -29.98 10.87
N TYR A 669 3.94 -30.88 10.14
CA TYR A 669 2.87 -30.51 9.22
C TYR A 669 1.71 -29.84 9.97
N GLY A 670 1.14 -28.78 9.39
CA GLY A 670 0.08 -27.99 10.00
C GLY A 670 0.53 -27.00 11.09
N THR A 671 1.80 -27.01 11.51
CA THR A 671 2.36 -26.01 12.43
C THR A 671 2.85 -24.79 11.67
N VAL A 672 2.48 -23.60 12.15
CA VAL A 672 2.92 -22.30 11.64
C VAL A 672 3.78 -21.63 12.72
N ILE A 673 4.87 -20.99 12.32
CA ILE A 673 5.75 -20.20 13.21
C ILE A 673 6.00 -18.87 12.50
N GLU A 674 5.63 -17.74 13.12
CA GLU A 674 5.64 -16.45 12.40
C GLU A 674 7.02 -15.80 12.36
N ARG A 675 7.93 -16.15 13.28
CA ARG A 675 9.14 -15.37 13.49
C ARG A 675 10.41 -16.22 13.54
N ALA A 676 11.51 -15.64 13.07
CA ALA A 676 12.85 -16.21 13.23
C ALA A 676 13.85 -15.15 13.67
N GLU A 677 14.75 -15.52 14.57
CA GLU A 677 15.85 -14.66 15.05
C GLU A 677 17.17 -15.44 14.98
N GLY A 678 18.06 -14.97 14.10
CA GLY A 678 19.45 -15.36 13.98
C GLY A 678 20.32 -14.87 15.13
N GLY A 679 21.62 -15.07 15.01
CA GLY A 679 22.64 -14.67 15.97
C GLY A 679 23.62 -13.65 15.41
N SER A 680 24.86 -13.69 15.88
CA SER A 680 25.96 -12.91 15.30
C SER A 680 26.70 -13.68 14.18
N GLY A 681 26.00 -14.61 13.53
CA GLY A 681 26.52 -15.59 12.58
C GLY A 681 26.52 -15.06 11.14
N HIS A 682 26.30 -15.95 10.18
CA HIS A 682 26.01 -15.57 8.78
C HIS A 682 24.82 -16.42 8.39
N ASP A 683 23.67 -15.93 8.75
CA ASP A 683 22.47 -16.72 8.94
C ASP A 683 21.62 -16.71 7.69
N LYS A 684 20.83 -17.77 7.55
CA LYS A 684 19.89 -17.91 6.44
C LYS A 684 18.52 -18.15 7.03
N LEU A 685 17.65 -17.15 6.89
CA LEU A 685 16.30 -17.17 7.43
C LEU A 685 15.32 -17.29 6.27
N MET A 686 14.57 -18.40 6.27
CA MET A 686 13.55 -18.69 5.27
C MET A 686 12.16 -18.57 5.89
N TRP A 687 11.28 -18.01 5.09
CA TRP A 687 9.86 -17.80 5.30
C TRP A 687 8.99 -19.04 5.50
N ASN A 688 7.71 -18.78 5.78
CA ASN A 688 6.55 -19.62 5.49
C ASN A 688 5.38 -18.75 5.00
N GLU A 689 4.19 -19.33 4.84
CA GLU A 689 3.04 -18.63 4.26
C GLU A 689 2.40 -17.52 5.13
N ALA A 690 2.88 -17.32 6.36
CA ALA A 690 2.40 -16.28 7.27
C ALA A 690 3.13 -14.95 7.02
N ASN A 691 2.59 -13.87 7.57
CA ASN A 691 3.34 -12.61 7.63
C ASN A 691 4.50 -12.78 8.60
N ASN A 692 5.71 -12.92 8.08
CA ASN A 692 6.87 -13.25 8.86
C ASN A 692 7.58 -12.02 9.42
N THR A 693 8.27 -12.22 10.55
CA THR A 693 9.27 -11.27 11.02
C THR A 693 10.60 -11.96 11.23
N LEU A 694 11.61 -11.53 10.48
CA LEU A 694 12.93 -12.16 10.43
C LEU A 694 14.00 -11.16 10.89
N TRP A 695 14.79 -11.56 11.88
CA TRP A 695 15.94 -10.79 12.38
C TRP A 695 17.23 -11.55 12.13
N GLY A 696 18.09 -11.04 11.25
CA GLY A 696 19.45 -11.53 11.02
C GLY A 696 20.35 -11.31 12.24
N ASN A 697 20.33 -10.07 12.75
CA ASN A 697 21.16 -9.53 13.83
C ASN A 697 22.56 -9.09 13.35
N ASP A 698 23.63 -9.78 13.73
CA ASP A 698 25.00 -9.38 13.41
C ASP A 698 25.56 -10.38 12.37
N GLY A 699 26.34 -9.89 11.42
CA GLY A 699 26.96 -10.68 10.36
C GLY A 699 26.21 -10.60 9.04
N ASN A 700 26.71 -11.27 8.01
CA ASN A 700 26.19 -11.18 6.64
C ASN A 700 25.08 -12.21 6.44
N ASP A 701 23.83 -11.77 6.61
CA ASP A 701 22.67 -12.64 6.64
C ASP A 701 21.95 -12.68 5.30
N THR A 702 21.17 -13.73 5.08
CA THR A 702 20.25 -13.86 3.95
C THR A 702 18.85 -14.05 4.47
N LEU A 703 17.98 -13.09 4.18
CA LEU A 703 16.58 -13.07 4.61
C LEU A 703 15.68 -13.24 3.39
N VAL A 704 14.77 -14.21 3.45
CA VAL A 704 13.76 -14.44 2.42
C VAL A 704 12.40 -14.38 3.10
N GLY A 705 11.62 -13.33 2.84
CA GLY A 705 10.28 -13.10 3.41
C GLY A 705 9.19 -13.98 2.79
N GLY A 706 9.31 -14.27 1.49
CA GLY A 706 8.43 -15.22 0.83
C GLY A 706 6.99 -14.73 0.77
N ILE A 707 6.03 -15.64 0.89
CA ILE A 707 4.63 -15.26 0.69
C ILE A 707 4.03 -14.67 1.96
N GLY A 708 3.64 -13.40 1.93
CA GLY A 708 3.18 -12.69 3.11
C GLY A 708 3.37 -11.19 2.95
N ASN A 709 3.07 -10.45 4.00
CA ASN A 709 3.55 -9.07 4.15
C ASN A 709 4.59 -9.09 5.27
N ASP A 710 5.85 -9.22 4.89
CA ASP A 710 6.91 -9.59 5.81
C ASP A 710 7.68 -8.38 6.34
N ARG A 711 8.34 -8.56 7.48
CA ARG A 711 9.26 -7.57 8.06
C ARG A 711 10.64 -8.18 8.20
N LEU A 712 11.62 -7.60 7.52
CA LEU A 712 12.96 -8.12 7.40
C LEU A 712 13.94 -7.13 8.02
N TYR A 713 14.71 -7.61 8.99
CA TYR A 713 15.72 -6.83 9.70
C TYR A 713 17.06 -7.56 9.55
N GLY A 714 17.91 -7.12 8.62
CA GLY A 714 19.25 -7.67 8.42
C GLY A 714 20.11 -7.39 9.65
N GLY A 715 20.27 -6.11 9.95
CA GLY A 715 20.97 -5.66 11.14
C GLY A 715 22.37 -5.20 10.76
N LYS A 716 23.40 -5.63 11.48
CA LYS A 716 24.77 -5.20 11.21
C LYS A 716 25.46 -6.22 10.33
N GLY A 717 25.78 -5.87 9.09
CA GLY A 717 26.46 -6.79 8.19
C GLY A 717 26.42 -6.28 6.77
N ASN A 718 26.73 -7.15 5.81
CA ASN A 718 26.30 -6.96 4.43
C ASN A 718 25.23 -8.02 4.15
N ASP A 719 23.98 -7.61 4.21
CA ASP A 719 22.82 -8.49 4.21
C ASP A 719 22.20 -8.64 2.83
N VAL A 720 21.50 -9.75 2.61
CA VAL A 720 20.83 -10.06 1.34
C VAL A 720 19.35 -10.33 1.59
N TYR A 721 18.49 -9.48 1.05
CA TYR A 721 17.05 -9.64 1.03
C TYR A 721 16.62 -10.22 -0.30
N ARG A 722 16.00 -11.39 -0.30
CA ARG A 722 15.43 -11.98 -1.52
C ARG A 722 13.93 -11.82 -1.55
N TYR A 723 13.47 -11.22 -2.63
CA TYR A 723 12.06 -11.07 -2.94
C TYR A 723 11.74 -11.80 -4.24
N ALA A 724 10.64 -12.54 -4.28
CA ALA A 724 10.10 -13.15 -5.49
C ALA A 724 8.75 -12.54 -5.88
N LEU A 725 8.49 -12.43 -7.18
CA LEU A 725 7.19 -11.94 -7.66
C LEU A 725 6.02 -12.72 -7.03
N GLY A 726 5.04 -12.02 -6.45
CA GLY A 726 3.88 -12.62 -5.78
C GLY A 726 4.07 -12.96 -4.30
N ASP A 727 5.21 -12.57 -3.71
CA ASP A 727 5.50 -12.69 -2.28
C ASP A 727 4.54 -11.80 -1.46
N GLY A 728 4.42 -10.51 -1.79
CA GLY A 728 3.42 -9.61 -1.20
C GLY A 728 3.95 -8.20 -0.97
N SER A 729 3.60 -7.58 0.15
CA SER A 729 4.04 -6.22 0.49
C SER A 729 4.97 -6.25 1.71
N ASP A 730 6.27 -6.26 1.46
CA ASP A 730 7.30 -6.45 2.49
C ASP A 730 7.92 -5.13 2.95
N VAL A 731 8.55 -5.16 4.12
CA VAL A 731 9.27 -4.03 4.70
C VAL A 731 10.68 -4.47 5.12
N ILE A 732 11.69 -3.74 4.68
CA ILE A 732 13.08 -3.84 5.12
C ILE A 732 13.38 -2.69 6.07
N ASP A 733 14.01 -2.99 7.20
CA ASP A 733 14.47 -2.02 8.18
C ASP A 733 15.85 -2.42 8.71
N GLU A 734 16.87 -1.67 8.29
CA GLU A 734 18.28 -1.86 8.66
C GLU A 734 18.64 -1.33 10.06
N GLN A 735 17.67 -0.80 10.82
CA GLN A 735 17.83 -0.42 12.22
C GLN A 735 19.03 0.52 12.52
N ASN A 736 19.43 1.33 11.53
CA ASN A 736 20.56 2.27 11.62
C ASN A 736 21.90 1.59 11.99
N LYS A 737 22.17 0.40 11.44
CA LYS A 737 23.37 -0.40 11.73
C LYS A 737 24.48 -0.28 10.69
N GLY A 738 24.16 0.15 9.47
CA GLY A 738 25.07 0.28 8.33
C GLY A 738 25.50 -1.07 7.75
N GLY A 739 25.99 -1.06 6.51
CA GLY A 739 26.24 -2.27 5.75
C GLY A 739 26.52 -1.98 4.29
N ASN A 740 26.62 -3.03 3.47
CA ASN A 740 26.48 -2.95 2.02
C ASN A 740 25.46 -4.01 1.61
N ASP A 741 24.20 -3.63 1.71
CA ASP A 741 23.07 -4.52 1.67
C ASP A 741 22.52 -4.64 0.25
N ILE A 742 21.96 -5.82 -0.03
CA ILE A 742 21.53 -6.21 -1.36
C ILE A 742 20.07 -6.61 -1.31
N LEU A 743 19.26 -5.97 -2.15
CA LEU A 743 17.94 -6.45 -2.53
C LEU A 743 18.04 -7.25 -3.83
N GLU A 744 17.73 -8.54 -3.77
CA GLU A 744 17.62 -9.43 -4.93
C GLU A 744 16.14 -9.63 -5.27
N ILE A 745 15.72 -9.17 -6.46
CA ILE A 745 14.38 -9.45 -6.98
C ILE A 745 14.48 -10.59 -8.00
N THR A 746 13.72 -11.63 -7.75
CA THR A 746 13.59 -12.79 -8.62
C THR A 746 12.17 -12.88 -9.17
N SER A 747 12.00 -13.47 -10.33
CA SER A 747 10.66 -13.81 -10.82
C SER A 747 10.73 -15.11 -11.60
N ALA A 748 9.87 -16.05 -11.24
CA ALA A 748 9.68 -17.25 -12.03
C ALA A 748 8.93 -16.99 -13.35
N ILE A 749 8.16 -15.89 -13.40
CA ILE A 749 7.42 -15.46 -14.59
C ILE A 749 8.32 -14.48 -15.35
N HIS A 750 8.32 -14.59 -16.68
CA HIS A 750 9.08 -13.65 -17.51
C HIS A 750 8.67 -12.21 -17.22
N TRP A 751 9.68 -11.35 -17.07
CA TRP A 751 9.58 -9.93 -16.76
C TRP A 751 10.80 -9.23 -17.36
N ASP A 752 10.68 -7.94 -17.64
CA ASP A 752 11.71 -7.15 -18.32
C ASP A 752 12.71 -6.50 -17.32
N GLY A 753 12.66 -6.92 -16.05
CA GLY A 753 13.53 -6.40 -15.01
C GLY A 753 13.14 -4.99 -14.62
N LEU A 754 14.07 -4.04 -14.81
CA LEU A 754 13.94 -2.68 -14.29
C LEU A 754 12.75 -1.90 -14.86
N SER A 755 12.33 -2.18 -16.10
CA SER A 755 11.19 -1.50 -16.73
C SER A 755 9.85 -1.86 -16.09
N ASP A 756 9.78 -3.02 -15.44
CA ASP A 756 8.60 -3.44 -14.67
C ASP A 756 8.65 -2.91 -13.23
N LEU A 757 9.66 -2.14 -12.84
CA LEU A 757 9.75 -1.53 -11.51
C LEU A 757 9.35 -0.06 -11.54
N SER A 758 8.59 0.36 -10.53
CA SER A 758 8.39 1.77 -10.20
C SER A 758 8.86 2.06 -8.79
N PHE A 759 9.40 3.26 -8.60
CA PHE A 759 9.98 3.72 -7.36
C PHE A 759 9.25 4.96 -6.87
N LYS A 760 9.04 5.07 -5.56
CA LYS A 760 8.38 6.23 -4.96
C LYS A 760 8.96 6.50 -3.59
N ARG A 761 9.28 7.76 -3.29
CA ARG A 761 9.58 8.17 -1.92
C ARG A 761 8.29 8.29 -1.12
N ILE A 762 8.25 7.65 0.04
CA ILE A 762 7.11 7.66 0.96
C ILE A 762 7.54 8.23 2.31
N ASN A 763 6.59 8.33 3.26
CA ASN A 763 6.83 8.75 4.64
C ASN A 763 7.66 10.07 4.76
N GLY A 764 7.15 11.16 4.19
CA GLY A 764 7.84 12.45 4.22
C GLY A 764 9.13 12.50 3.38
N GLY A 765 9.40 11.48 2.58
CA GLY A 765 10.57 11.40 1.70
C GLY A 765 11.75 10.61 2.29
N MET A 766 11.59 9.96 3.44
CA MET A 766 12.64 9.21 4.13
C MET A 766 12.78 7.78 3.62
N ASP A 767 11.68 7.18 3.18
CA ASP A 767 11.60 5.75 2.82
C ASP A 767 11.47 5.59 1.30
N LEU A 768 11.85 4.43 0.78
CA LEU A 768 11.70 4.06 -0.63
C LEU A 768 10.71 2.92 -0.78
N SER A 769 9.64 3.14 -1.55
CA SER A 769 8.81 2.06 -2.07
C SER A 769 9.32 1.62 -3.44
N VAL A 770 9.53 0.32 -3.60
CA VAL A 770 9.79 -0.35 -4.87
C VAL A 770 8.57 -1.21 -5.19
N SER A 771 7.96 -1.00 -6.35
CA SER A 771 6.72 -1.65 -6.77
C SER A 771 6.93 -2.42 -8.06
N LEU A 772 6.45 -3.66 -8.11
CA LEU A 772 6.60 -4.56 -9.25
C LEU A 772 5.33 -4.50 -10.08
N ASN A 773 5.42 -4.00 -11.31
CA ASN A 773 4.30 -3.70 -12.18
C ASN A 773 4.33 -4.53 -13.47
N LEU A 774 4.32 -5.86 -13.34
CA LEU A 774 4.25 -6.74 -14.51
C LEU A 774 2.92 -6.54 -15.26
N ASP A 775 2.98 -6.36 -16.57
CA ASP A 775 1.82 -6.08 -17.44
C ASP A 775 1.05 -4.79 -17.01
N ASP A 776 1.73 -3.81 -16.41
CA ASP A 776 1.14 -2.63 -15.73
C ASP A 776 0.25 -2.96 -14.51
N TYR A 777 0.41 -4.14 -13.92
CA TYR A 777 -0.24 -4.52 -12.66
C TYR A 777 0.78 -4.66 -11.53
N LEU A 778 0.56 -3.91 -10.45
CA LEU A 778 1.20 -4.19 -9.16
C LEU A 778 1.04 -5.68 -8.79
N GLN A 779 2.16 -6.42 -8.76
CA GLN A 779 2.26 -7.82 -8.35
C GLN A 779 2.76 -7.96 -6.90
N GLY A 780 3.24 -6.86 -6.33
CA GLY A 780 3.84 -6.81 -5.01
C GLY A 780 4.73 -5.58 -4.86
N SER A 781 5.14 -5.29 -3.63
CA SER A 781 5.93 -4.12 -3.30
C SER A 781 6.86 -4.39 -2.13
N PHE A 782 7.92 -3.60 -2.01
CA PHE A 782 8.78 -3.62 -0.84
C PHE A 782 9.10 -2.19 -0.45
N GLU A 783 8.98 -1.91 0.83
CA GLU A 783 9.32 -0.64 1.44
C GLU A 783 10.67 -0.79 2.14
N ILE A 784 11.61 0.12 1.85
CA ILE A 784 12.89 0.19 2.54
C ILE A 784 12.84 1.42 3.44
N ASN A 785 12.81 1.17 4.75
CA ASN A 785 12.69 2.20 5.77
C ASN A 785 13.99 3.00 5.89
N ASN A 786 13.85 4.32 6.05
CA ASN A 786 14.93 5.24 6.37
C ASN A 786 16.10 5.23 5.36
N MET A 787 15.82 5.01 4.07
CA MET A 787 16.79 5.12 2.96
C MET A 787 17.54 6.46 2.90
N ALA A 788 17.01 7.51 3.53
CA ALA A 788 17.70 8.79 3.67
C ALA A 788 18.92 8.74 4.62
N SER A 789 18.99 7.77 5.54
CA SER A 789 20.12 7.57 6.44
C SER A 789 21.18 6.66 5.81
N ALA A 790 22.43 7.09 5.80
CA ALA A 790 23.55 6.29 5.27
C ALA A 790 23.78 4.96 6.04
N ASN A 791 23.23 4.81 7.24
CA ASN A 791 23.32 3.58 8.02
C ASN A 791 22.02 2.74 7.94
N SER A 792 21.07 3.12 7.10
CA SER A 792 19.82 2.37 6.89
C SER A 792 19.51 2.15 5.42
N GLN A 793 20.51 2.32 4.57
CA GLN A 793 20.38 2.14 3.14
C GLN A 793 20.46 0.66 2.80
N VAL A 794 19.70 0.27 1.79
CA VAL A 794 20.04 -0.89 0.96
C VAL A 794 20.69 -0.34 -0.29
N GLU A 795 21.96 -0.67 -0.50
CA GLU A 795 22.79 0.00 -1.51
C GLU A 795 22.56 -0.57 -2.91
N THR A 796 22.36 -1.88 -3.02
CA THR A 796 22.39 -2.59 -4.29
C THR A 796 21.07 -3.29 -4.58
N LEU A 797 20.55 -3.10 -5.78
CA LEU A 797 19.46 -3.87 -6.34
C LEU A 797 19.98 -4.79 -7.45
N LYS A 798 19.68 -6.08 -7.33
CA LYS A 798 19.97 -7.11 -8.34
C LYS A 798 18.66 -7.72 -8.83
N LEU A 799 18.55 -7.89 -10.14
CA LEU A 799 17.35 -8.40 -10.79
C LEU A 799 17.68 -9.74 -11.44
N TYR A 800 16.82 -10.74 -11.31
CA TYR A 800 17.03 -12.07 -11.87
C TYR A 800 15.83 -12.53 -12.69
N GLY A 801 16.10 -13.09 -13.87
CA GLY A 801 15.10 -13.69 -14.74
C GLY A 801 14.63 -15.06 -14.27
N SER A 802 13.69 -15.66 -15.01
CA SER A 802 13.06 -16.95 -14.69
C SER A 802 13.99 -18.16 -14.68
N ASN A 803 15.18 -18.03 -15.25
CA ASN A 803 16.26 -19.02 -15.24
C ASN A 803 17.33 -18.72 -14.18
N ASN A 804 17.05 -17.81 -13.24
CA ASN A 804 17.97 -17.32 -12.22
C ASN A 804 19.24 -16.65 -12.78
N THR A 805 19.22 -16.18 -14.04
CA THR A 805 20.30 -15.36 -14.58
C THR A 805 20.04 -13.90 -14.26
N GLN A 806 21.07 -13.19 -13.82
CA GLN A 806 20.99 -11.77 -13.54
C GLN A 806 20.61 -10.98 -14.81
N LEU A 807 19.64 -10.09 -14.68
CA LEU A 807 19.17 -9.18 -15.72
C LEU A 807 19.90 -7.84 -15.57
N GLY A 808 20.68 -7.47 -16.59
CA GLY A 808 21.45 -6.23 -16.56
C GLY A 808 22.58 -6.22 -15.53
N LEU A 809 23.06 -5.02 -15.21
CA LEU A 809 24.10 -4.80 -14.19
C LEU A 809 23.49 -4.45 -12.84
N ASP A 810 24.28 -4.61 -11.76
CA ASP A 810 23.93 -4.15 -10.41
C ASP A 810 23.46 -2.69 -10.43
N ILE A 811 22.35 -2.42 -9.73
CA ILE A 811 21.70 -1.11 -9.70
C ILE A 811 22.00 -0.47 -8.34
N ASN A 812 22.59 0.73 -8.36
CA ASN A 812 22.81 1.50 -7.14
C ASN A 812 21.49 2.16 -6.68
N LEU A 813 20.88 1.61 -5.62
CA LEU A 813 19.62 2.07 -5.06
C LEU A 813 19.72 3.45 -4.39
N THR A 814 20.88 3.84 -3.87
CA THR A 814 21.07 5.21 -3.34
C THR A 814 20.95 6.25 -4.46
N SER A 815 21.42 5.93 -5.67
CA SER A 815 21.24 6.78 -6.86
C SER A 815 19.79 6.81 -7.34
N VAL A 816 19.10 5.67 -7.31
CA VAL A 816 17.64 5.58 -7.58
C VAL A 816 16.88 6.47 -6.60
N PHE A 817 17.15 6.32 -5.30
CA PHE A 817 16.52 7.12 -4.25
C PHE A 817 16.74 8.61 -4.49
N ALA A 818 17.98 9.04 -4.75
CA ALA A 818 18.33 10.44 -5.03
C ALA A 818 17.53 11.06 -6.19
N LYS A 819 17.19 10.26 -7.22
CA LYS A 819 16.43 10.69 -8.40
C LYS A 819 14.91 10.51 -8.28
N THR A 820 14.45 9.75 -7.30
CA THR A 820 13.02 9.43 -7.09
C THR A 820 12.33 10.54 -6.30
N THR A 821 11.07 10.84 -6.65
CA THR A 821 10.23 11.85 -5.96
C THR A 821 9.11 11.20 -5.14
N ASN A 822 8.20 12.00 -4.60
CA ASN A 822 6.96 11.49 -3.99
C ASN A 822 5.90 11.03 -5.01
N MET A 823 6.21 11.11 -6.31
CA MET A 823 5.45 10.51 -7.40
C MET A 823 6.17 9.26 -7.93
N GLU A 824 5.42 8.35 -8.54
CA GLU A 824 6.00 7.17 -9.19
C GLU A 824 7.04 7.57 -10.24
N THR A 825 8.22 6.97 -10.13
CA THR A 825 9.37 7.21 -10.99
C THR A 825 9.81 5.87 -11.56
N ARG A 826 9.96 5.76 -12.88
CA ARG A 826 10.49 4.58 -13.56
C ARG A 826 11.90 4.85 -14.08
N PHE A 827 12.70 3.79 -14.23
CA PHE A 827 14.08 3.90 -14.69
C PHE A 827 14.35 2.96 -15.85
N ARG A 828 15.34 3.32 -16.66
CA ARG A 828 16.01 2.42 -17.60
C ARG A 828 17.52 2.45 -17.37
N GLN A 829 18.16 1.31 -17.62
CA GLN A 829 19.61 1.20 -17.61
C GLN A 829 20.16 1.45 -19.03
N THR A 830 21.14 2.33 -19.18
CA THR A 830 21.83 2.56 -20.45
C THR A 830 22.82 1.44 -20.75
N SER A 831 23.34 1.37 -21.98
CA SER A 831 24.40 0.43 -22.36
C SER A 831 25.69 0.57 -21.56
N THR A 832 25.88 1.71 -20.88
CA THR A 832 27.02 1.98 -19.98
C THR A 832 26.72 1.66 -18.51
N GLY A 833 25.53 1.14 -18.19
CA GLY A 833 25.09 0.85 -16.82
C GLY A 833 24.49 2.05 -16.06
N ALA A 834 24.46 3.24 -16.66
CA ALA A 834 23.91 4.43 -16.02
C ALA A 834 22.38 4.40 -15.96
N LEU A 835 21.80 4.98 -14.92
CA LEU A 835 20.34 5.04 -14.72
C LEU A 835 19.76 6.37 -15.23
N ALA A 836 18.77 6.28 -16.11
CA ALA A 836 17.98 7.41 -16.59
C ALA A 836 16.51 7.26 -16.18
N VAL A 837 15.88 8.37 -15.75
CA VAL A 837 14.43 8.43 -15.50
C VAL A 837 13.70 8.33 -16.83
N VAL A 838 12.61 7.56 -16.86
CA VAL A 838 11.76 7.32 -18.05
C VAL A 838 10.49 8.15 -17.99
#